data_AF-A0A382CGU4-F1
#
_entry.id   AF-A0A382CGU4-F1
#
_cell.length_a   1.000
_cell.length_b   1.000
_cell.length_c   1.000
_cell.angle_alpha   90.00
_cell.angle_beta   90.00
_cell.angle_gamma   90.00
#
_symmetry.space_group_name_H-M   'P 1'
#
loop_
_entity.id
_entity.type
_entity.pdbx_description
1 polymer ?
#
loop_
_entity_poly.entity_id
_entity_poly.type
_entity_poly.pdbx_seq_one_letter_code
_entity_poly.pdbx_strand_id
1 'polypeptide(L)'
;DPLWGCYTIQLPAAEVQAAVDKEPHAYLILINTPRESVIAGEPAACLRIFEKLGEKPTPIPVTDVVHCDPVKTEYAEIKRVHTDKVIECPDIDFYSAIDYEISKLDSETLAHNIATIYGKTVDYSQLTNKVYQDGARIFVDLGPRTTCSKWISETLEAKPHLSISVNRKGADNRVMILQALSSLVSHRVPVNLDPLFPDHPTQPEKQLMQTISLGGKPIQQIFAKGIEGLNLRADELTETETFLKQQPVSVPLHAGAKFLQITDESEFKQQSPDSFMHSQRLMEPVQDSTANELSALSISSITGFPGEFGSRRNAAHSAFLNLRKNGMKQFAGIISSMMGNTTLITADQVQTENKIRPHTPAQRLDVQAEHKAVIFDYQDLKEIAGGSIASVFGDDYKAIDSYRRCVRLPMEPYLLVSRVTKLDGRLGEFKPSFVTTEYDIPNNAWYTTDGHIPWAVAVESGQCDLLLISYLGIDFECKGEKVYRLLDCTLTFLDDMPREGQTLRYEISINSFARHDQNLLFFFNYECFVGNKMVLRMDNGCAGFFSDDDLALGKGVIHTVQEQEVKKNVEKLHFPQLLNCPKSSFTRSELLEISAGNPAECFGEEFNQHGKNPSLKNAPDQFLMSDRILSVEAHGGSFGLGYIIAEKD
;
A
#
# COMPACT_ATOMS: atom_id res chain seq x y z
N ASP A 1 47.50 -22.70 26.31
CA ASP A 1 46.67 -21.50 26.12
C ASP A 1 46.92 -20.91 24.73
N PRO A 2 46.00 -20.11 24.17
CA PRO A 2 46.24 -19.42 22.91
C PRO A 2 47.42 -18.44 23.03
N LEU A 3 48.25 -18.35 21.99
CA LEU A 3 49.43 -17.47 21.96
C LEU A 3 49.04 -15.98 21.81
N TRP A 4 47.89 -15.72 21.18
CA TRP A 4 47.38 -14.40 20.83
C TRP A 4 45.88 -14.35 21.12
N GLY A 5 45.41 -13.21 21.61
CA GLY A 5 43.99 -12.91 21.83
C GLY A 5 43.68 -11.46 21.44
N CYS A 6 42.46 -11.23 20.96
CA CYS A 6 41.97 -9.94 20.50
C CYS A 6 40.71 -9.56 21.29
N TYR A 7 40.60 -8.32 21.76
CA TYR A 7 39.56 -7.91 22.71
C TYR A 7 39.08 -6.47 22.49
N THR A 8 37.77 -6.26 22.46
CA THR A 8 37.15 -4.92 22.49
C THR A 8 37.16 -4.36 23.91
N ILE A 9 37.42 -3.05 24.04
CA ILE A 9 37.30 -2.29 25.29
C ILE A 9 36.54 -0.97 25.03
N GLN A 10 35.56 -0.66 25.88
CA GLN A 10 34.66 0.49 25.73
C GLN A 10 35.24 1.74 26.42
N LEU A 11 36.48 2.09 26.09
CA LEU A 11 37.20 3.26 26.60
C LEU A 11 37.90 4.04 25.47
N PRO A 12 38.10 5.37 25.65
CA PRO A 12 38.83 6.20 24.70
C PRO A 12 40.28 5.73 24.48
N ALA A 13 40.74 5.80 23.23
CA ALA A 13 42.05 5.30 22.81
C ALA A 13 43.23 5.81 23.64
N ALA A 14 43.20 7.07 24.10
CA ALA A 14 44.26 7.66 24.91
C ALA A 14 44.43 6.98 26.29
N GLU A 15 43.32 6.56 26.91
CA GLU A 15 43.34 5.86 28.21
C GLU A 15 43.82 4.42 28.04
N VAL A 16 43.37 3.77 26.97
CA VAL A 16 43.78 2.40 26.59
C VAL A 16 45.27 2.36 26.24
N GLN A 17 45.76 3.29 25.42
CA GLN A 17 47.18 3.41 25.06
C GLN A 17 48.05 3.62 26.31
N ALA A 18 47.64 4.53 27.21
CA ALA A 18 48.36 4.77 28.46
C ALA A 18 48.37 3.56 29.42
N ALA A 19 47.51 2.55 29.20
CA ALA A 19 47.59 1.26 29.86
C ALA A 19 48.49 0.25 29.11
N VAL A 20 48.37 0.18 27.78
CA VAL A 20 49.15 -0.65 26.83
C VAL A 20 50.64 -0.34 26.88
N ASP A 21 51.04 0.94 26.91
CA ASP A 21 52.45 1.41 26.95
C ASP A 21 53.27 0.85 28.13
N LYS A 22 52.60 0.23 29.11
CA LYS A 22 53.18 -0.29 30.35
C LYS A 22 53.12 -1.82 30.44
N GLU A 23 52.71 -2.50 29.36
CA GLU A 23 52.44 -3.94 29.34
C GLU A 23 53.04 -4.58 28.06
N PRO A 24 54.15 -5.35 28.18
CA PRO A 24 54.76 -5.99 27.02
C PRO A 24 53.85 -7.02 26.36
N HIS A 25 54.03 -7.20 25.05
CA HIS A 25 53.24 -8.12 24.19
C HIS A 25 51.74 -7.80 24.11
N ALA A 26 51.29 -6.62 24.53
CA ALA A 26 49.96 -6.08 24.25
C ALA A 26 50.05 -4.83 23.37
N TYR A 27 49.07 -4.64 22.48
CA TYR A 27 49.06 -3.58 21.47
C TYR A 27 47.65 -3.02 21.29
N LEU A 28 47.52 -1.70 21.15
CA LEU A 28 46.29 -1.06 20.63
C LEU A 28 46.28 -1.23 19.11
N ILE A 29 45.31 -1.98 18.58
CA ILE A 29 45.28 -2.35 17.16
C ILE A 29 44.22 -1.60 16.35
N LEU A 30 43.08 -1.27 16.95
CA LEU A 30 42.02 -0.50 16.30
C LEU A 30 41.44 0.55 17.26
N ILE A 31 41.07 1.69 16.69
CA ILE A 31 40.24 2.72 17.32
C ILE A 31 39.00 2.83 16.42
N ASN A 32 37.89 2.26 16.87
CA ASN A 32 36.67 2.12 16.07
C ASN A 32 35.82 3.39 16.17
N THR A 33 35.70 3.94 17.37
CA THR A 33 34.93 5.16 17.69
C THR A 33 35.66 5.93 18.81
N PRO A 34 35.25 7.17 19.15
CA PRO A 34 35.81 7.90 20.29
C PRO A 34 35.68 7.20 21.65
N ARG A 35 34.87 6.13 21.75
CA ARG A 35 34.60 5.35 22.96
C ARG A 35 34.88 3.84 22.82
N GLU A 36 35.15 3.33 21.62
CA GLU A 36 35.44 1.91 21.38
C GLU A 36 36.84 1.71 20.78
N SER A 37 37.67 0.97 21.52
CA SER A 37 39.03 0.58 21.14
C SER A 37 39.17 -0.95 21.10
N VAL A 38 40.19 -1.47 20.40
CA VAL A 38 40.51 -2.90 20.37
C VAL A 38 41.99 -3.11 20.69
N ILE A 39 42.27 -3.96 21.68
CA ILE A 39 43.62 -4.42 21.98
C ILE A 39 43.82 -5.87 21.53
N ALA A 40 45.03 -6.21 21.13
CA ALA A 40 45.44 -7.59 20.87
C ALA A 40 46.85 -7.86 21.38
N GLY A 41 47.15 -9.12 21.70
CA GLY A 41 48.40 -9.47 22.37
C GLY A 41 48.40 -10.86 23.00
N GLU A 42 49.41 -11.09 23.84
CA GLU A 42 49.43 -12.22 24.77
C GLU A 42 48.19 -12.14 25.70
N PRO A 43 47.34 -13.18 25.80
CA PRO A 43 46.09 -13.11 26.57
C PRO A 43 46.27 -12.66 28.03
N ALA A 44 47.34 -13.12 28.70
CA ALA A 44 47.62 -12.74 30.08
C ALA A 44 48.03 -11.25 30.22
N ALA A 45 48.68 -10.68 29.19
CA ALA A 45 49.00 -9.26 29.12
C ALA A 45 47.74 -8.42 28.87
N CYS A 46 46.89 -8.82 27.92
CA CYS A 46 45.61 -8.16 27.68
C CYS A 46 44.71 -8.16 28.94
N LEU A 47 44.63 -9.27 29.67
CA LEU A 47 43.83 -9.36 30.90
C LEU A 47 44.31 -8.40 31.99
N ARG A 48 45.63 -8.20 32.17
CA ARG A 48 46.16 -7.21 33.12
C ARG A 48 45.77 -5.77 32.76
N ILE A 49 45.61 -5.45 31.47
CA ILE A 49 45.09 -4.15 31.02
C ILE A 49 43.62 -3.98 31.41
N PHE A 50 42.78 -5.02 31.21
CA PHE A 50 41.37 -5.00 31.64
C PHE A 50 41.23 -4.83 33.17
N GLU A 51 41.95 -5.62 33.97
CA GLU A 51 41.95 -5.51 35.44
C GLU A 51 42.33 -4.10 35.93
N LYS A 52 43.35 -3.50 35.31
CA LYS A 52 43.89 -2.17 35.62
C LYS A 52 42.97 -1.02 35.20
N LEU A 53 42.17 -1.21 34.15
CA LEU A 53 41.17 -0.24 33.69
C LEU A 53 39.79 -0.46 34.33
N GLY A 54 39.61 -1.54 35.11
CA GLY A 54 38.33 -1.90 35.75
C GLY A 54 37.30 -2.51 34.78
N GLU A 55 37.73 -2.84 33.57
CA GLU A 55 36.87 -3.25 32.45
C GLU A 55 36.77 -4.76 32.28
N LYS A 56 35.77 -5.21 31.49
CA LYS A 56 35.57 -6.64 31.22
C LYS A 56 36.04 -7.05 29.80
N PRO A 57 36.90 -8.08 29.68
CA PRO A 57 37.40 -8.53 28.38
C PRO A 57 36.27 -9.07 27.51
N THR A 58 36.05 -8.43 26.36
CA THR A 58 35.10 -8.89 25.33
C THR A 58 35.90 -9.48 24.16
N PRO A 59 36.06 -10.81 24.08
CA PRO A 59 36.93 -11.43 23.08
C PRO A 59 36.35 -11.37 21.67
N ILE A 60 37.19 -10.99 20.71
CA ILE A 60 36.91 -11.07 19.27
C ILE A 60 37.46 -12.41 18.76
N PRO A 61 36.69 -13.19 17.97
CA PRO A 61 37.11 -14.50 17.44
C PRO A 61 38.05 -14.35 16.23
N VAL A 62 39.16 -13.62 16.41
CA VAL A 62 40.23 -13.39 15.43
C VAL A 62 41.56 -13.66 16.12
N THR A 63 42.40 -14.48 15.50
CA THR A 63 43.72 -14.90 16.03
C THR A 63 44.89 -14.30 15.29
N ASP A 64 44.63 -13.48 14.28
CA ASP A 64 45.66 -12.92 13.40
C ASP A 64 46.45 -11.81 14.09
N VAL A 65 47.77 -11.82 13.86
CA VAL A 65 48.69 -10.79 14.35
C VAL A 65 48.75 -9.70 13.29
N VAL A 66 47.95 -8.64 13.48
CA VAL A 66 47.79 -7.51 12.56
C VAL A 66 47.68 -6.19 13.31
N HIS A 67 47.98 -5.09 12.62
CA HIS A 67 47.90 -3.70 13.09
C HIS A 67 48.80 -3.39 14.29
N CYS A 68 49.93 -4.11 14.42
CA CYS A 68 50.84 -4.02 15.55
C CYS A 68 52.32 -4.17 15.17
N ASP A 69 53.21 -3.69 16.05
CA ASP A 69 54.66 -3.64 15.82
C ASP A 69 55.35 -4.94 15.38
N PRO A 70 55.00 -6.14 15.89
CA PRO A 70 55.61 -7.39 15.45
C PRO A 70 55.52 -7.64 13.94
N VAL A 71 54.46 -7.18 13.27
CA VAL A 71 54.21 -7.41 11.83
C VAL A 71 55.17 -6.60 10.95
N LYS A 72 55.84 -5.59 11.51
CA LYS A 72 56.79 -4.73 10.78
C LYS A 72 58.02 -5.50 10.26
N THR A 73 58.34 -6.69 10.80
CA THR A 73 59.39 -7.56 10.24
C THR A 73 59.02 -8.09 8.87
N GLU A 74 57.74 -8.44 8.67
CA GLU A 74 57.23 -9.04 7.44
C GLU A 74 56.84 -8.01 6.38
N TYR A 75 56.96 -6.71 6.67
CA TYR A 75 56.61 -5.59 5.78
C TYR A 75 57.12 -5.79 4.34
N ALA A 76 58.37 -6.26 4.17
CA ALA A 76 58.96 -6.46 2.85
C ALA A 76 58.24 -7.56 2.05
N GLU A 77 57.90 -8.69 2.70
CA GLU A 77 57.20 -9.80 2.06
C GLU A 77 55.71 -9.52 1.88
N ILE A 78 55.06 -8.85 2.84
CA ILE A 78 53.68 -8.37 2.69
C ILE A 78 53.60 -7.42 1.50
N LYS A 79 54.52 -6.45 1.37
CA LYS A 79 54.57 -5.59 0.19
C LYS A 79 54.79 -6.40 -1.08
N ARG A 80 55.80 -7.28 -1.12
CA ARG A 80 56.14 -8.10 -2.29
C ARG A 80 54.97 -8.97 -2.77
N VAL A 81 54.15 -9.50 -1.87
CA VAL A 81 52.96 -10.30 -2.19
C VAL A 81 51.81 -9.45 -2.73
N HIS A 82 51.65 -8.20 -2.27
CA HIS A 82 50.59 -7.28 -2.71
C HIS A 82 51.03 -6.29 -3.81
N THR A 83 52.22 -6.45 -4.41
CA THR A 83 52.69 -5.60 -5.52
C THR A 83 52.12 -6.08 -6.86
N ASP A 84 50.79 -6.06 -6.95
CA ASP A 84 50.05 -6.41 -8.17
C ASP A 84 49.96 -5.24 -9.15
N LYS A 85 49.89 -5.55 -10.45
CA LYS A 85 49.73 -4.53 -11.50
C LYS A 85 48.35 -3.88 -11.39
N VAL A 86 48.30 -2.56 -11.18
CA VAL A 86 47.06 -1.78 -11.37
C VAL A 86 46.68 -1.75 -12.86
N ILE A 87 45.43 -2.09 -13.16
CA ILE A 87 44.87 -2.17 -14.53
C ILE A 87 43.90 -1.03 -14.80
N GLU A 88 43.19 -0.56 -13.78
CA GLU A 88 42.15 0.46 -13.86
C GLU A 88 42.28 1.43 -12.68
N CYS A 89 42.06 2.71 -12.93
CA CYS A 89 42.05 3.78 -11.94
C CYS A 89 40.71 4.54 -12.09
N PRO A 90 39.66 4.17 -11.35
CA PRO A 90 38.37 4.85 -11.44
C PRO A 90 38.44 6.26 -10.83
N ASP A 91 37.52 7.12 -11.25
CA ASP A 91 37.36 8.50 -10.76
C ASP A 91 36.66 8.51 -9.38
N ILE A 92 37.36 7.97 -8.37
CA ILE A 92 36.89 7.73 -6.99
C ILE A 92 38.06 7.97 -6.03
N ASP A 93 37.83 8.72 -4.95
CA ASP A 93 38.83 8.97 -3.90
C ASP A 93 38.97 7.79 -2.93
N PHE A 94 40.16 7.20 -2.85
CA PHE A 94 40.48 6.10 -1.94
C PHE A 94 41.23 6.59 -0.69
N TYR A 95 40.49 7.00 0.34
CA TYR A 95 41.06 7.47 1.60
C TYR A 95 41.84 6.37 2.34
N SER A 96 43.08 6.67 2.73
CA SER A 96 43.98 5.78 3.45
C SER A 96 43.80 5.89 4.97
N ALA A 97 43.72 4.78 5.69
CA ALA A 97 43.69 4.78 7.16
C ALA A 97 45.08 4.96 7.82
N ILE A 98 46.11 5.28 7.04
CA ILE A 98 47.50 5.43 7.51
C ILE A 98 47.81 6.90 7.78
N ASP A 99 47.41 7.77 6.88
CA ASP A 99 47.71 9.20 6.80
C ASP A 99 46.45 10.05 6.56
N TYR A 100 45.29 9.41 6.29
CA TYR A 100 43.97 10.02 6.11
C TYR A 100 43.80 10.85 4.83
N GLU A 101 44.76 10.78 3.91
CA GLU A 101 44.66 11.43 2.60
C GLU A 101 44.29 10.43 1.49
N ILE A 102 44.05 10.97 0.30
CA ILE A 102 43.61 10.22 -0.89
C ILE A 102 44.80 9.42 -1.45
N SER A 103 44.64 8.10 -1.52
CA SER A 103 45.68 7.18 -2.00
C SER A 103 45.90 7.29 -3.50
N LYS A 104 47.16 7.43 -3.92
CA LYS A 104 47.53 7.29 -5.33
C LYS A 104 47.37 5.84 -5.79
N LEU A 105 46.56 5.63 -6.83
CA LEU A 105 46.23 4.31 -7.37
C LEU A 105 47.34 3.77 -8.28
N ASP A 106 48.47 3.38 -7.69
CA ASP A 106 49.52 2.61 -8.36
C ASP A 106 50.04 1.46 -7.49
N SER A 107 50.68 0.48 -8.14
CA SER A 107 51.15 -0.76 -7.52
C SER A 107 52.11 -0.56 -6.35
N GLU A 108 52.99 0.45 -6.39
CA GLU A 108 53.99 0.69 -5.36
C GLU A 108 53.37 1.37 -4.12
N THR A 109 52.48 2.34 -4.34
CA THR A 109 51.73 3.00 -3.25
C THR A 109 50.71 2.05 -2.61
N LEU A 110 49.93 1.31 -3.39
CA LEU A 110 48.92 0.40 -2.82
C LEU A 110 49.58 -0.74 -2.02
N ALA A 111 50.65 -1.35 -2.53
CA ALA A 111 51.39 -2.38 -1.81
C ALA A 111 52.11 -1.84 -0.56
N HIS A 112 52.64 -0.61 -0.62
CA HIS A 112 53.17 0.08 0.56
C HIS A 112 52.08 0.32 1.61
N ASN A 113 50.90 0.78 1.20
CA ASN A 113 49.80 1.08 2.11
C ASN A 113 49.31 -0.19 2.82
N ILE A 114 49.10 -1.28 2.08
CA ILE A 114 48.74 -2.60 2.64
C ILE A 114 49.80 -3.07 3.64
N ALA A 115 51.08 -3.07 3.26
CA ALA A 115 52.15 -3.51 4.15
C ALA A 115 52.32 -2.62 5.40
N THR A 116 52.02 -1.32 5.29
CA THR A 116 52.12 -0.36 6.40
C THR A 116 50.95 -0.49 7.38
N ILE A 117 49.71 -0.61 6.89
CA ILE A 117 48.54 -0.72 7.78
C ILE A 117 48.56 -2.04 8.57
N TYR A 118 49.13 -3.12 8.01
CA TYR A 118 49.38 -4.37 8.72
C TYR A 118 50.28 -4.21 9.96
N GLY A 119 51.16 -3.20 9.99
CA GLY A 119 52.05 -2.90 11.11
C GLY A 119 51.66 -1.68 11.94
N LYS A 120 50.44 -1.13 11.80
CA LYS A 120 50.02 0.12 12.44
C LYS A 120 48.59 0.04 12.96
N THR A 121 48.35 0.61 14.15
CA THR A 121 47.02 0.87 14.70
C THR A 121 46.14 1.62 13.69
N VAL A 122 44.91 1.15 13.48
CA VAL A 122 43.95 1.77 12.57
C VAL A 122 43.00 2.69 13.34
N ASP A 123 42.97 4.00 13.03
CA ASP A 123 41.96 4.90 13.58
C ASP A 123 40.84 5.17 12.56
N TYR A 124 39.77 4.40 12.70
CA TYR A 124 38.57 4.54 11.88
C TYR A 124 37.78 5.80 12.24
N SER A 125 37.90 6.28 13.47
CA SER A 125 37.24 7.50 13.93
C SER A 125 37.90 8.77 13.35
N GLN A 126 39.23 8.77 13.21
CA GLN A 126 39.98 9.83 12.55
C GLN A 126 39.69 9.85 11.04
N LEU A 127 39.71 8.68 10.39
CA LEU A 127 39.33 8.51 8.98
C LEU A 127 37.92 9.05 8.70
N THR A 128 36.93 8.65 9.52
CA THR A 128 35.54 9.12 9.41
C THR A 128 35.42 10.64 9.54
N ASN A 129 36.17 11.26 10.45
CA ASN A 129 36.16 12.72 10.61
C ASN A 129 36.80 13.45 9.42
N LYS A 130 37.89 12.92 8.84
CA LYS A 130 38.53 13.50 7.64
C LYS A 130 37.62 13.45 6.42
N VAL A 131 37.06 12.28 6.11
CA VAL A 131 36.09 12.11 5.01
C VAL A 131 34.85 13.01 5.18
N TYR A 132 34.39 13.23 6.42
CA TYR A 132 33.34 14.22 6.71
C TYR A 132 33.81 15.68 6.51
N GLN A 133 35.05 16.03 6.89
CA GLN A 133 35.62 17.38 6.68
C GLN A 133 35.76 17.70 5.19
N ASP A 134 36.20 16.74 4.38
CA ASP A 134 36.37 16.88 2.93
C ASP A 134 35.02 16.97 2.17
N GLY A 135 33.89 16.66 2.83
CA GLY A 135 32.54 17.01 2.37
C GLY A 135 31.50 15.90 2.45
N ALA A 136 31.86 14.66 2.79
CA ALA A 136 30.92 13.54 2.78
C ALA A 136 29.79 13.70 3.82
N ARG A 137 28.54 13.49 3.39
CA ARG A 137 27.34 13.55 4.26
C ARG A 137 26.52 12.26 4.24
N ILE A 138 26.79 11.35 3.32
CA ILE A 138 26.08 10.07 3.16
C ILE A 138 27.13 8.96 3.20
N PHE A 139 26.95 8.00 4.11
CA PHE A 139 27.86 6.89 4.32
C PHE A 139 27.10 5.56 4.16
N VAL A 140 27.68 4.62 3.41
CA VAL A 140 27.07 3.32 3.08
C VAL A 140 28.00 2.20 3.51
N ASP A 141 27.64 1.50 4.58
CA ASP A 141 28.29 0.27 5.03
C ASP A 141 27.88 -0.89 4.11
N LEU A 142 28.83 -1.29 3.25
CA LEU A 142 28.69 -2.42 2.30
C LEU A 142 29.02 -3.78 2.95
N GLY A 143 29.10 -3.86 4.28
CA GLY A 143 29.33 -5.10 5.00
C GLY A 143 28.09 -6.01 5.14
N PRO A 144 28.28 -7.27 5.57
CA PRO A 144 27.19 -8.20 5.90
C PRO A 144 26.49 -7.86 7.25
N ARG A 145 26.74 -6.65 7.80
CA ARG A 145 26.36 -6.19 9.14
C ARG A 145 26.25 -4.66 9.15
N THR A 146 25.79 -4.13 10.28
CA THR A 146 25.64 -2.70 10.56
C THR A 146 26.82 -2.17 11.41
N THR A 147 28.06 -2.57 11.10
CA THR A 147 29.19 -2.36 12.02
C THR A 147 29.79 -0.98 11.81
N CYS A 148 30.27 -0.72 10.59
CA CYS A 148 30.86 0.56 10.23
C CYS A 148 29.82 1.68 10.25
N SER A 149 28.57 1.40 9.85
CA SER A 149 27.50 2.41 9.92
C SER A 149 27.22 2.91 11.35
N LYS A 150 27.30 2.02 12.35
CA LYS A 150 27.21 2.41 13.77
C LYS A 150 28.43 3.20 14.24
N TRP A 151 29.64 2.74 13.91
CA TRP A 151 30.87 3.44 14.28
C TRP A 151 30.92 4.87 13.70
N ILE A 152 30.42 5.06 12.47
CA ILE A 152 30.28 6.37 11.83
C ILE A 152 29.31 7.25 12.61
N SER A 153 28.10 6.76 12.92
CA SER A 153 27.12 7.56 13.67
C SER A 153 27.55 7.86 15.10
N GLU A 154 28.30 6.97 15.76
CA GLU A 154 28.92 7.28 17.05
C GLU A 154 30.06 8.32 16.92
N THR A 155 30.82 8.30 15.84
CA THR A 155 31.94 9.22 15.61
C THR A 155 31.47 10.63 15.19
N LEU A 156 30.32 10.71 14.53
CA LEU A 156 29.75 11.97 14.04
C LEU A 156 28.71 12.58 15.00
N GLU A 157 28.10 11.77 15.87
CA GLU A 157 27.09 12.15 16.85
C GLU A 157 25.99 13.06 16.23
N ALA A 158 25.86 14.31 16.69
CA ALA A 158 24.85 15.25 16.23
C ALA A 158 25.22 16.03 14.95
N LYS A 159 26.36 15.75 14.30
CA LYS A 159 26.73 16.35 13.00
C LYS A 159 25.73 15.88 11.92
N PRO A 160 25.20 16.77 11.05
CA PRO A 160 24.26 16.36 10.00
C PRO A 160 24.88 15.33 9.01
N HIS A 161 24.41 14.08 9.07
CA HIS A 161 24.84 13.00 8.19
C HIS A 161 23.74 11.93 8.05
N LEU A 162 23.84 11.12 7.00
CA LEU A 162 23.13 9.85 6.85
C LEU A 162 24.16 8.71 6.94
N SER A 163 23.90 7.72 7.79
CA SER A 163 24.69 6.48 7.87
C SER A 163 23.76 5.28 7.72
N ILE A 164 23.97 4.48 6.67
CA ILE A 164 23.14 3.30 6.34
C ILE A 164 24.01 2.08 6.09
N SER A 165 23.41 0.89 6.15
CA SER A 165 24.06 -0.40 5.91
C SER A 165 23.21 -1.29 5.02
N VAL A 166 23.80 -1.95 4.04
CA VAL A 166 23.06 -2.79 3.07
C VAL A 166 22.62 -4.15 3.64
N ASN A 167 23.07 -4.52 4.83
CA ASN A 167 22.72 -5.80 5.46
C ASN A 167 22.74 -5.75 7.00
N ARG A 168 21.99 -6.67 7.63
CA ARG A 168 21.92 -6.87 9.08
C ARG A 168 21.62 -8.35 9.37
N LYS A 169 22.38 -8.95 10.29
CA LYS A 169 22.13 -10.33 10.77
C LYS A 169 20.67 -10.52 11.17
N GLY A 170 19.97 -11.44 10.50
CA GLY A 170 18.58 -11.81 10.78
C GLY A 170 17.52 -10.94 10.10
N ALA A 171 17.90 -10.03 9.21
CA ALA A 171 16.97 -9.36 8.29
C ALA A 171 16.93 -10.09 6.92
N ASP A 172 15.93 -9.77 6.10
CA ASP A 172 15.92 -10.20 4.70
C ASP A 172 16.80 -9.29 3.83
N ASN A 173 17.62 -9.89 2.96
CA ASN A 173 18.58 -9.16 2.12
C ASN A 173 17.89 -8.22 1.12
N ARG A 174 16.76 -8.61 0.54
CA ARG A 174 16.03 -7.77 -0.44
C ARG A 174 15.43 -6.56 0.25
N VAL A 175 14.84 -6.76 1.43
CA VAL A 175 14.29 -5.67 2.26
C VAL A 175 15.40 -4.70 2.67
N MET A 176 16.57 -5.18 3.08
CA MET A 176 17.69 -4.30 3.46
C MET A 176 18.24 -3.50 2.28
N ILE A 177 18.37 -4.11 1.10
CA ILE A 177 18.79 -3.41 -0.13
C ILE A 177 17.75 -2.35 -0.52
N LEU A 178 16.46 -2.70 -0.55
CA LEU A 178 15.39 -1.75 -0.88
C LEU A 178 15.31 -0.59 0.11
N GLN A 179 15.51 -0.85 1.42
CA GLN A 179 15.58 0.20 2.43
C GLN A 179 16.78 1.13 2.21
N ALA A 180 17.99 0.60 1.97
CA ALA A 180 19.16 1.39 1.67
C ALA A 180 18.98 2.26 0.40
N LEU A 181 18.46 1.67 -0.69
CA LEU A 181 18.16 2.40 -1.93
C LEU A 181 17.09 3.48 -1.70
N SER A 182 16.02 3.20 -0.94
CA SER A 182 15.00 4.19 -0.60
C SER A 182 15.56 5.38 0.19
N SER A 183 16.53 5.17 1.09
CA SER A 183 17.21 6.25 1.80
C SER A 183 18.07 7.09 0.87
N LEU A 184 18.82 6.47 -0.05
CA LEU A 184 19.62 7.18 -1.06
C LEU A 184 18.74 8.04 -1.98
N VAL A 185 17.64 7.48 -2.51
CA VAL A 185 16.67 8.19 -3.34
C VAL A 185 16.00 9.33 -2.57
N SER A 186 15.63 9.12 -1.30
CA SER A 186 15.04 10.17 -0.44
C SER A 186 16.01 11.34 -0.22
N HIS A 187 17.31 11.07 -0.14
CA HIS A 187 18.38 12.09 -0.09
C HIS A 187 18.80 12.62 -1.48
N ARG A 188 17.98 12.41 -2.51
CA ARG A 188 18.18 12.87 -3.90
C ARG A 188 19.47 12.36 -4.56
N VAL A 189 20.08 11.26 -4.07
CA VAL A 189 21.25 10.64 -4.69
C VAL A 189 20.87 10.07 -6.07
N PRO A 190 21.66 10.30 -7.13
CA PRO A 190 21.41 9.69 -8.43
C PRO A 190 21.68 8.18 -8.37
N VAL A 191 20.62 7.40 -8.28
CA VAL A 191 20.64 5.93 -8.23
C VAL A 191 19.98 5.40 -9.50
N ASN A 192 20.64 4.50 -10.22
CA ASN A 192 19.99 3.71 -11.26
C ASN A 192 19.15 2.61 -10.59
N LEU A 193 17.84 2.56 -10.91
CA LEU A 193 16.88 1.60 -10.38
C LEU A 193 16.46 0.52 -11.38
N ASP A 194 16.87 0.61 -12.65
CA ASP A 194 16.55 -0.34 -13.72
C ASP A 194 16.83 -1.82 -13.32
N PRO A 195 17.93 -2.15 -12.59
CA PRO A 195 18.19 -3.51 -12.12
C PRO A 195 17.17 -4.07 -11.11
N LEU A 196 16.31 -3.23 -10.51
CA LEU A 196 15.18 -3.69 -9.68
C LEU A 196 13.96 -4.08 -10.53
N PHE A 197 13.85 -3.52 -11.73
CA PHE A 197 12.72 -3.68 -12.65
C PHE A 197 13.18 -4.30 -13.98
N PRO A 198 13.83 -5.48 -13.97
CA PRO A 198 14.32 -6.11 -15.19
C PRO A 198 13.15 -6.46 -16.11
N ASP A 199 13.25 -6.10 -17.39
CA ASP A 199 12.27 -6.46 -18.42
C ASP A 199 11.92 -7.96 -18.33
N HIS A 200 10.70 -8.25 -17.87
CA HIS A 200 10.17 -9.59 -17.97
C HIS A 200 9.85 -9.86 -19.44
N PRO A 201 10.56 -10.78 -20.12
CA PRO A 201 10.27 -11.07 -21.51
C PRO A 201 8.82 -11.58 -21.56
N THR A 202 7.95 -10.80 -22.21
CA THR A 202 6.56 -11.19 -22.45
C THR A 202 6.57 -12.52 -23.15
N GLN A 203 6.26 -13.60 -22.41
CA GLN A 203 5.96 -14.87 -23.06
C GLN A 203 4.79 -14.57 -23.99
N PRO A 204 4.92 -14.78 -25.32
CA PRO A 204 3.77 -14.68 -26.18
C PRO A 204 2.73 -15.64 -25.62
N GLU A 205 1.49 -15.15 -25.46
CA GLU A 205 0.40 -16.04 -25.07
C GLU A 205 0.43 -17.27 -25.95
N LYS A 206 0.10 -18.43 -25.38
CA LYS A 206 -0.05 -19.66 -26.16
C LYS A 206 -1.30 -19.52 -27.02
N GLN A 207 -1.17 -18.79 -28.13
CA GLN A 207 -2.13 -18.77 -29.21
C GLN A 207 -2.38 -20.21 -29.60
N LEU A 208 -3.56 -20.71 -29.21
CA LEU A 208 -4.00 -22.02 -29.60
C LEU A 208 -4.32 -21.92 -31.10
N MET A 209 -3.30 -22.13 -31.95
CA MET A 209 -3.41 -22.17 -33.40
C MET A 209 -4.21 -23.40 -33.84
N GLN A 210 -5.48 -23.39 -33.48
CA GLN A 210 -6.48 -24.36 -33.88
C GLN A 210 -6.65 -24.17 -35.39
N THR A 211 -6.02 -25.05 -36.16
CA THR A 211 -6.07 -24.98 -37.62
C THR A 211 -7.50 -25.33 -38.05
N ILE A 212 -8.33 -24.32 -38.24
CA ILE A 212 -9.70 -24.47 -38.74
C ILE A 212 -9.61 -24.87 -40.21
N SER A 213 -9.58 -26.18 -40.45
CA SER A 213 -9.78 -26.75 -41.78
C SER A 213 -11.19 -26.39 -42.25
N LEU A 214 -11.30 -25.38 -43.12
CA LEU A 214 -12.56 -24.92 -43.73
C LEU A 214 -13.09 -25.95 -44.74
N GLY A 215 -13.53 -27.10 -44.22
CA GLY A 215 -14.10 -28.22 -44.96
C GLY A 215 -15.63 -28.15 -45.00
N GLY A 216 -16.18 -27.34 -45.89
CA GLY A 216 -17.61 -27.23 -46.12
C GLY A 216 -17.92 -26.67 -47.50
N LYS A 217 -19.15 -26.84 -48.00
CA LYS A 217 -19.56 -26.13 -49.22
C LYS A 217 -19.62 -24.62 -48.91
N PRO A 218 -19.06 -23.74 -49.76
CA PRO A 218 -19.17 -22.30 -49.57
C PRO A 218 -20.64 -21.89 -49.40
N ILE A 219 -20.92 -20.94 -48.52
CA ILE A 219 -22.31 -20.60 -48.16
C ILE A 219 -23.14 -20.13 -49.36
N GLN A 220 -22.47 -19.58 -50.38
CA GLN A 220 -23.03 -19.25 -51.70
C GLN A 220 -23.65 -20.48 -52.39
N GLN A 221 -23.06 -21.68 -52.27
CA GLN A 221 -23.62 -22.93 -52.81
C GLN A 221 -24.79 -23.49 -51.97
N ILE A 222 -24.92 -23.06 -50.71
CA ILE A 222 -26.07 -23.40 -49.87
C ILE A 222 -27.26 -22.52 -50.30
N PHE A 223 -27.04 -21.21 -50.43
CA PHE A 223 -28.06 -20.28 -50.93
C PHE A 223 -28.45 -20.52 -52.39
N ALA A 224 -27.55 -21.03 -53.25
CA ALA A 224 -27.87 -21.40 -54.63
C ALA A 224 -29.04 -22.41 -54.77
N LYS A 225 -29.34 -23.20 -53.72
CA LYS A 225 -30.52 -24.09 -53.69
C LYS A 225 -31.79 -23.46 -53.09
N GLY A 226 -31.71 -22.25 -52.55
CA GLY A 226 -32.87 -21.51 -52.05
C GLY A 226 -33.57 -20.64 -53.10
N ILE A 227 -32.94 -20.41 -54.26
CA ILE A 227 -33.38 -19.42 -55.26
C ILE A 227 -33.86 -20.10 -56.57
N GLU A 228 -34.30 -21.36 -56.51
CA GLU A 228 -35.14 -21.96 -57.56
C GLU A 228 -36.63 -21.60 -57.41
N GLY A 229 -37.01 -20.95 -56.28
CA GLY A 229 -38.40 -20.56 -55.97
C GLY A 229 -38.71 -19.06 -56.01
N LEU A 230 -37.71 -18.18 -56.19
CA LEU A 230 -37.88 -16.72 -56.16
C LEU A 230 -37.62 -16.09 -57.52
N ASN A 231 -38.71 -15.89 -58.27
CA ASN A 231 -38.71 -15.38 -59.64
C ASN A 231 -38.57 -13.84 -59.66
N LEU A 232 -37.34 -13.35 -59.45
CA LEU A 232 -36.96 -11.95 -59.67
C LEU A 232 -36.08 -11.86 -60.92
N ARG A 233 -36.55 -11.12 -61.93
CA ARG A 233 -35.79 -10.91 -63.17
C ARG A 233 -34.58 -10.03 -62.91
N ALA A 234 -33.47 -10.37 -63.56
CA ALA A 234 -32.30 -9.52 -63.68
C ALA A 234 -32.18 -9.00 -65.11
N ASP A 235 -32.26 -7.68 -65.24
CA ASP A 235 -31.82 -6.82 -66.34
C ASP A 235 -31.31 -5.55 -65.60
N GLU A 236 -30.17 -4.92 -65.87
CA GLU A 236 -29.14 -5.09 -66.90
C GLU A 236 -27.82 -4.40 -66.41
N LEU A 237 -26.71 -4.47 -67.18
CA LEU A 237 -25.42 -3.73 -67.01
C LEU A 237 -24.54 -4.15 -65.80
N THR A 238 -23.28 -4.60 -65.92
CA THR A 238 -22.00 -3.99 -66.43
C THR A 238 -21.51 -2.79 -65.59
N GLU A 239 -20.20 -2.60 -65.31
CA GLU A 239 -18.99 -3.09 -66.00
C GLU A 239 -17.76 -3.27 -65.06
N THR A 240 -16.65 -3.79 -65.58
CA THR A 240 -15.39 -4.04 -64.85
C THR A 240 -14.39 -2.89 -64.90
N GLU A 241 -13.56 -2.73 -63.86
CA GLU A 241 -12.11 -2.56 -64.09
C GLU A 241 -11.25 -3.00 -62.88
N THR A 242 -9.94 -3.16 -63.11
CA THR A 242 -8.95 -3.64 -62.12
C THR A 242 -7.68 -2.78 -62.19
N PHE A 243 -6.97 -2.57 -61.07
CA PHE A 243 -5.51 -2.43 -61.10
C PHE A 243 -4.84 -2.69 -59.75
N LEU A 244 -3.63 -3.25 -59.80
CA LEU A 244 -2.73 -3.51 -58.67
C LEU A 244 -1.68 -2.39 -58.53
N LYS A 245 -1.35 -1.99 -57.29
CA LYS A 245 0.05 -1.91 -56.79
C LYS A 245 0.20 -1.41 -55.33
N GLN A 246 1.10 -2.08 -54.61
CA GLN A 246 1.95 -1.55 -53.53
C GLN A 246 3.18 -0.85 -54.19
N GLN A 247 3.99 0.06 -53.61
CA GLN A 247 4.33 0.59 -52.26
C GLN A 247 5.15 1.91 -52.52
N PRO A 248 5.86 2.60 -51.59
CA PRO A 248 5.50 3.15 -50.27
C PRO A 248 5.97 4.64 -50.05
N VAL A 249 5.76 5.19 -48.84
CA VAL A 249 6.42 6.39 -48.22
C VAL A 249 6.30 7.77 -48.91
N SER A 250 5.53 8.70 -48.29
CA SER A 250 6.04 9.99 -47.73
C SER A 250 4.91 10.90 -47.20
N VAL A 251 5.25 11.86 -46.34
CA VAL A 251 4.39 12.81 -45.59
C VAL A 251 5.11 14.17 -45.68
N PRO A 252 4.47 15.33 -46.01
CA PRO A 252 3.51 16.03 -45.12
C PRO A 252 2.40 16.82 -45.91
N LEU A 253 1.62 17.80 -45.39
CA LEU A 253 1.61 18.57 -44.14
C LEU A 253 0.19 19.16 -43.88
N HIS A 254 -0.26 19.23 -42.61
CA HIS A 254 -1.41 20.00 -42.03
C HIS A 254 -2.78 20.08 -42.78
N ALA A 255 -3.95 20.13 -42.12
CA ALA A 255 -4.26 20.77 -40.85
C ALA A 255 -5.57 20.26 -40.19
N GLY A 256 -5.74 20.53 -38.89
CA GLY A 256 -7.05 20.76 -38.26
C GLY A 256 -7.54 19.76 -37.21
N ALA A 257 -7.49 20.17 -35.93
CA ALA A 257 -8.33 19.73 -34.79
C ALA A 257 -8.28 18.22 -34.37
N LYS A 258 -8.44 17.84 -33.09
CA LYS A 258 -8.60 18.57 -31.81
C LYS A 258 -8.32 17.58 -30.65
N PHE A 259 -7.83 18.09 -29.51
CA PHE A 259 -7.86 17.49 -28.15
C PHE A 259 -7.06 16.18 -27.94
N LEU A 260 -6.16 16.09 -26.94
CA LEU A 260 -6.36 15.95 -25.47
C LEU A 260 -6.88 14.55 -25.11
N GLN A 261 -6.05 13.72 -24.45
CA GLN A 261 -5.94 13.54 -22.97
C GLN A 261 -6.78 12.33 -22.53
N ILE A 262 -6.58 11.74 -21.34
CA ILE A 262 -5.34 11.59 -20.56
C ILE A 262 -5.33 10.21 -19.86
N THR A 263 -4.19 9.53 -19.83
CA THR A 263 -3.80 8.46 -18.89
C THR A 263 -4.91 7.75 -18.09
N ASP A 264 -5.15 6.50 -18.45
CA ASP A 264 -4.93 5.36 -17.55
C ASP A 264 -5.97 5.02 -16.45
N GLU A 265 -6.14 3.72 -16.27
CA GLU A 265 -6.18 2.91 -15.05
C GLU A 265 -7.40 2.93 -14.05
N SER A 266 -7.73 1.75 -13.46
CA SER A 266 -9.02 1.27 -12.87
C SER A 266 -9.00 0.62 -11.42
N GLU A 267 -10.02 -0.23 -11.10
CA GLU A 267 -10.39 -1.11 -9.94
C GLU A 267 -10.27 -0.60 -8.46
N PHE A 268 -10.95 -1.13 -7.40
CA PHE A 268 -11.50 -2.47 -7.05
C PHE A 268 -12.61 -2.45 -5.91
N LYS A 269 -13.66 -3.34 -5.88
CA LYS A 269 -14.57 -3.90 -4.76
C LYS A 269 -15.00 -2.90 -3.61
N GLN A 270 -15.32 -3.10 -2.31
CA GLN A 270 -16.38 -3.83 -1.49
C GLN A 270 -17.07 -2.77 -0.49
N GLN A 271 -18.00 -2.85 0.54
CA GLN A 271 -18.89 -3.83 1.26
C GLN A 271 -20.00 -3.35 2.33
N SER A 272 -19.83 -2.55 3.46
CA SER A 272 -20.87 -1.86 4.39
C SER A 272 -20.93 -2.06 6.02
N PRO A 273 -21.88 -1.48 6.87
CA PRO A 273 -21.96 -1.30 8.41
C PRO A 273 -22.39 -2.42 9.48
N ASP A 274 -22.93 -2.17 10.73
CA ASP A 274 -23.44 -3.24 11.71
C ASP A 274 -24.56 -2.86 12.79
N SER A 275 -25.22 -3.82 13.51
CA SER A 275 -26.32 -3.66 14.55
C SER A 275 -26.85 -5.01 15.20
N PHE A 276 -27.54 -5.29 16.37
CA PHE A 276 -28.13 -4.71 17.65
C PHE A 276 -28.59 -5.90 18.62
N MET A 277 -28.97 -5.96 19.95
CA MET A 277 -29.06 -5.23 21.29
C MET A 277 -29.34 -6.24 22.48
N HIS A 278 -29.31 -6.10 23.86
CA HIS A 278 -28.98 -5.21 25.05
C HIS A 278 -28.85 -6.15 26.36
N SER A 279 -28.76 -5.94 27.72
CA SER A 279 -28.89 -4.84 28.75
C SER A 279 -28.06 -4.92 30.10
N GLN A 280 -28.53 -5.45 31.27
CA GLN A 280 -28.01 -5.13 32.67
C GLN A 280 -27.96 -6.27 33.77
N ARG A 281 -26.95 -6.27 34.69
CA ARG A 281 -27.01 -6.09 36.20
C ARG A 281 -25.89 -6.76 37.08
N LEU A 282 -25.64 -6.13 38.26
CA LEU A 282 -24.98 -6.59 39.52
C LEU A 282 -23.43 -6.68 39.64
N MET A 283 -22.95 -6.60 40.90
CA MET A 283 -21.54 -6.60 41.36
C MET A 283 -21.26 -7.75 42.35
N GLU A 284 -20.09 -8.39 42.27
CA GLU A 284 -19.05 -8.47 43.32
C GLU A 284 -17.81 -9.27 42.81
N PRO A 285 -16.62 -9.17 43.45
CA PRO A 285 -15.36 -9.65 42.88
C PRO A 285 -14.91 -11.03 43.39
N VAL A 286 -14.46 -11.93 42.47
CA VAL A 286 -13.79 -13.20 42.84
C VAL A 286 -12.54 -13.47 41.99
N GLN A 287 -11.48 -13.78 42.74
CA GLN A 287 -10.17 -14.39 42.46
C GLN A 287 -9.88 -15.05 41.10
N ASP A 288 -8.64 -14.81 40.64
CA ASP A 288 -7.89 -15.60 39.66
C ASP A 288 -7.77 -17.09 40.08
N SER A 289 -8.24 -18.02 39.23
CA SER A 289 -7.90 -19.44 39.33
C SER A 289 -8.27 -20.25 38.07
N THR A 290 -7.49 -21.32 37.85
CA THR A 290 -7.71 -22.45 36.92
C THR A 290 -7.82 -22.14 35.42
N ALA A 291 -6.79 -22.56 34.68
CA ALA A 291 -6.95 -22.94 33.28
C ALA A 291 -7.99 -24.07 33.16
N ASN A 292 -8.82 -24.02 32.11
CA ASN A 292 -9.80 -25.07 31.81
C ASN A 292 -9.73 -25.39 30.32
N GLU A 293 -9.51 -26.66 29.97
CA GLU A 293 -9.28 -27.08 28.59
C GLU A 293 -10.60 -27.05 27.81
N LEU A 294 -10.71 -26.16 26.82
CA LEU A 294 -11.81 -26.21 25.86
C LEU A 294 -11.50 -27.23 24.75
N SER A 295 -12.44 -28.15 24.57
CA SER A 295 -12.26 -29.36 23.76
C SER A 295 -11.99 -29.06 22.27
N ALA A 296 -11.07 -29.84 21.69
CA ALA A 296 -10.65 -29.67 20.31
C ALA A 296 -11.74 -30.11 19.30
N LEU A 297 -12.56 -29.14 18.86
CA LEU A 297 -13.36 -29.31 17.64
C LEU A 297 -12.43 -29.22 16.43
N SER A 298 -12.15 -30.39 15.85
CA SER A 298 -11.30 -30.55 14.67
C SER A 298 -11.85 -29.77 13.46
N ILE A 299 -11.10 -28.77 13.01
CA ILE A 299 -11.28 -28.12 11.70
C ILE A 299 -10.02 -28.38 10.89
N SER A 300 -10.19 -28.80 9.64
CA SER A 300 -9.12 -29.27 8.75
C SER A 300 -8.01 -28.24 8.56
N SER A 301 -6.76 -28.69 8.68
CA SER A 301 -5.57 -27.84 8.51
C SER A 301 -5.46 -27.25 7.09
N ILE A 302 -5.49 -25.92 6.99
CA ILE A 302 -4.96 -25.22 5.82
C ILE A 302 -3.44 -25.46 5.79
N THR A 303 -2.96 -26.15 4.75
CA THR A 303 -1.57 -26.60 4.68
C THR A 303 -0.62 -25.49 4.24
N GLY A 304 -0.03 -24.80 5.22
CA GLY A 304 1.06 -23.85 5.02
C GLY A 304 1.89 -23.67 6.29
N PHE A 305 3.14 -24.12 6.26
CA PHE A 305 4.16 -24.07 7.32
C PHE A 305 3.88 -24.91 8.59
N PRO A 306 4.73 -25.90 8.93
CA PRO A 306 4.61 -26.66 10.18
C PRO A 306 5.30 -25.96 11.37
N GLY A 307 4.67 -25.96 12.54
CA GLY A 307 5.28 -25.54 13.82
C GLY A 307 4.31 -24.82 14.77
N GLU A 308 4.64 -24.80 16.08
CA GLU A 308 3.82 -24.18 17.13
C GLU A 308 3.49 -22.70 16.90
N PHE A 309 4.37 -21.95 16.23
CA PHE A 309 4.14 -20.53 15.94
C PHE A 309 2.92 -20.31 15.03
N GLY A 310 2.60 -21.26 14.14
CA GLY A 310 1.42 -21.20 13.29
C GLY A 310 0.12 -21.37 14.08
N SER A 311 0.05 -22.37 14.96
CA SER A 311 -1.15 -22.62 15.77
C SER A 311 -1.43 -21.48 16.75
N ARG A 312 -0.40 -20.96 17.44
CA ARG A 312 -0.54 -19.82 18.36
C ARG A 312 -1.02 -18.55 17.65
N ARG A 313 -0.53 -18.25 16.43
CA ARG A 313 -0.98 -17.08 15.66
C ARG A 313 -2.42 -17.24 15.17
N ASN A 314 -2.80 -18.43 14.72
CA ASN A 314 -4.17 -18.70 14.26
C ASN A 314 -5.18 -18.73 15.43
N ALA A 315 -4.77 -19.21 16.61
CA ALA A 315 -5.56 -19.12 17.84
C ALA A 315 -5.75 -17.66 18.29
N ALA A 316 -4.68 -16.85 18.29
CA ALA A 316 -4.77 -15.42 18.61
C ALA A 316 -5.66 -14.65 17.63
N HIS A 317 -5.58 -14.94 16.33
CA HIS A 317 -6.47 -14.35 15.32
C HIS A 317 -7.93 -14.80 15.50
N SER A 318 -8.17 -16.07 15.81
CA SER A 318 -9.52 -16.60 16.10
C SER A 318 -10.10 -16.01 17.39
N ALA A 319 -9.26 -15.78 18.41
CA ALA A 319 -9.65 -15.09 19.63
C ALA A 319 -9.97 -13.61 19.36
N PHE A 320 -9.17 -12.92 18.55
CA PHE A 320 -9.44 -11.54 18.10
C PHE A 320 -10.76 -11.44 17.32
N LEU A 321 -11.03 -12.35 16.37
CA LEU A 321 -12.28 -12.34 15.62
C LEU A 321 -13.50 -12.63 16.51
N ASN A 322 -13.40 -13.56 17.45
CA ASN A 322 -14.49 -13.82 18.41
C ASN A 322 -14.67 -12.67 19.41
N LEU A 323 -13.58 -12.05 19.86
CA LEU A 323 -13.62 -10.85 20.71
C LEU A 323 -14.24 -9.66 19.97
N ARG A 324 -13.87 -9.43 18.70
CA ARG A 324 -14.50 -8.40 17.85
C ARG A 324 -15.97 -8.73 17.59
N LYS A 325 -16.34 -9.98 17.34
CA LYS A 325 -17.74 -10.38 17.13
C LYS A 325 -18.61 -10.22 18.39
N ASN A 326 -18.09 -10.57 19.55
CA ASN A 326 -18.79 -10.39 20.83
C ASN A 326 -18.79 -8.93 21.29
N GLY A 327 -17.70 -8.19 21.03
CA GLY A 327 -17.60 -6.75 21.23
C GLY A 327 -18.55 -5.98 20.32
N MET A 328 -18.68 -6.38 19.04
CA MET A 328 -19.72 -5.86 18.14
C MET A 328 -21.11 -6.14 18.72
N LYS A 329 -21.43 -7.36 19.18
CA LYS A 329 -22.67 -7.63 19.94
C LYS A 329 -22.86 -6.80 21.23
N GLN A 330 -21.83 -6.13 21.75
CA GLN A 330 -21.92 -5.23 22.91
C GLN A 330 -21.94 -3.73 22.52
N PHE A 331 -21.29 -3.31 21.44
CA PHE A 331 -21.53 -2.00 20.80
C PHE A 331 -22.95 -1.92 20.24
N ALA A 332 -23.29 -2.96 19.49
CA ALA A 332 -24.62 -3.42 19.18
C ALA A 332 -25.37 -3.99 20.41
N GLY A 333 -25.00 -3.56 21.62
CA GLY A 333 -25.68 -3.71 22.91
C GLY A 333 -25.78 -2.38 23.69
N ILE A 334 -25.23 -1.29 23.13
CA ILE A 334 -25.14 0.05 23.73
C ILE A 334 -25.94 1.08 22.92
N ILE A 335 -25.87 1.10 21.58
CA ILE A 335 -26.50 2.16 20.76
C ILE A 335 -28.02 2.29 20.98
N SER A 336 -28.84 1.22 21.06
CA SER A 336 -30.27 1.38 21.35
C SER A 336 -30.55 1.72 22.82
N SER A 337 -29.60 1.51 23.73
CA SER A 337 -29.64 2.13 25.06
C SER A 337 -29.40 3.64 24.97
N MET A 338 -28.61 4.10 23.99
CA MET A 338 -28.43 5.53 23.68
C MET A 338 -29.58 6.13 22.83
N MET A 339 -30.39 5.30 22.16
CA MET A 339 -31.63 5.70 21.47
C MET A 339 -32.87 5.72 22.38
N GLY A 340 -32.75 5.30 23.63
CA GLY A 340 -33.66 5.77 24.69
C GLY A 340 -34.90 4.91 24.98
N ASN A 341 -34.83 3.58 24.92
CA ASN A 341 -35.77 2.77 25.71
C ASN A 341 -35.17 1.45 26.25
N THR A 342 -35.53 1.08 27.47
CA THR A 342 -34.89 -0.02 28.21
C THR A 342 -35.72 -1.31 28.16
N THR A 343 -35.40 -2.19 27.20
CA THR A 343 -35.94 -3.56 27.16
C THR A 343 -34.81 -4.57 26.90
N LEU A 344 -34.80 -5.65 27.68
CA LEU A 344 -33.93 -6.81 27.48
C LEU A 344 -34.42 -7.64 26.29
N ILE A 345 -33.58 -7.84 25.27
CA ILE A 345 -33.79 -8.90 24.28
C ILE A 345 -33.24 -10.20 24.87
N THR A 346 -34.12 -11.14 25.23
CA THR A 346 -33.73 -12.48 25.68
C THR A 346 -33.42 -13.39 24.48
N ALA A 347 -32.51 -14.35 24.67
CA ALA A 347 -31.75 -14.98 23.59
C ALA A 347 -32.50 -16.01 22.71
N ASP A 348 -33.78 -16.30 22.96
CA ASP A 348 -34.48 -17.48 22.45
C ASP A 348 -35.36 -17.28 21.20
N GLN A 349 -35.28 -16.12 20.51
CA GLN A 349 -36.14 -15.82 19.34
C GLN A 349 -35.41 -15.56 18.01
N VAL A 350 -34.10 -15.84 17.92
CA VAL A 350 -33.34 -15.73 16.66
C VAL A 350 -32.82 -17.09 16.20
N GLN A 351 -33.64 -17.83 15.45
CA GLN A 351 -33.21 -19.06 14.76
C GLN A 351 -32.49 -18.74 13.44
N THR A 352 -31.23 -18.32 13.50
CA THR A 352 -30.35 -18.26 12.31
C THR A 352 -29.91 -19.67 11.90
N GLU A 353 -30.60 -20.30 10.96
CA GLU A 353 -30.10 -21.48 10.25
C GLU A 353 -28.91 -21.12 9.34
N ASN A 354 -27.70 -21.03 9.89
CA ASN A 354 -26.47 -20.91 9.12
C ASN A 354 -26.12 -22.24 8.41
N LYS A 355 -26.91 -22.59 7.38
CA LYS A 355 -26.58 -23.67 6.44
C LYS A 355 -25.46 -23.23 5.49
N ILE A 356 -24.22 -23.22 6.00
CA ILE A 356 -23.01 -23.07 5.18
C ILE A 356 -23.01 -24.20 4.15
N ARG A 357 -23.22 -23.88 2.87
CA ARG A 357 -23.03 -24.82 1.78
C ARG A 357 -21.51 -24.99 1.56
N PRO A 358 -20.96 -26.20 1.55
CA PRO A 358 -19.55 -26.39 1.23
C PRO A 358 -19.29 -25.99 -0.23
N HIS A 359 -18.30 -25.13 -0.46
CA HIS A 359 -17.92 -24.73 -1.82
C HIS A 359 -17.44 -25.95 -2.63
N THR A 360 -18.02 -26.15 -3.81
CA THR A 360 -17.46 -27.07 -4.81
C THR A 360 -16.20 -26.45 -5.41
N PRO A 361 -15.09 -27.21 -5.60
CA PRO A 361 -13.90 -26.68 -6.26
C PRO A 361 -14.23 -26.17 -7.66
N ALA A 362 -13.79 -24.95 -7.99
CA ALA A 362 -14.06 -24.34 -9.28
C ALA A 362 -13.42 -25.14 -10.43
N GLN A 363 -14.24 -25.66 -11.35
CA GLN A 363 -13.75 -26.10 -12.64
C GLN A 363 -13.33 -24.86 -13.46
N ARG A 364 -12.21 -24.98 -14.17
CA ARG A 364 -11.89 -24.01 -15.22
C ARG A 364 -12.92 -24.12 -16.34
N LEU A 365 -13.59 -23.02 -16.63
CA LEU A 365 -14.24 -22.79 -17.91
C LEU A 365 -13.32 -21.89 -18.73
N ASP A 366 -13.00 -22.29 -19.97
CA ASP A 366 -12.28 -21.41 -20.90
C ASP A 366 -13.21 -20.27 -21.31
N VAL A 367 -12.74 -19.03 -21.16
CA VAL A 367 -13.56 -17.83 -21.42
C VAL A 367 -13.46 -17.47 -22.90
N GLN A 368 -14.43 -17.95 -23.69
CA GLN A 368 -14.91 -17.14 -24.82
C GLN A 368 -15.88 -16.09 -24.28
N ALA A 369 -15.86 -14.90 -24.87
CA ALA A 369 -16.67 -13.76 -24.41
C ALA A 369 -18.15 -13.94 -24.81
N GLU A 370 -18.91 -14.68 -24.00
CA GLU A 370 -20.38 -14.69 -24.11
C GLU A 370 -20.94 -13.29 -23.81
N HIS A 371 -21.78 -12.78 -24.71
CA HIS A 371 -22.58 -11.58 -24.45
C HIS A 371 -23.58 -11.88 -23.33
N LYS A 372 -23.27 -11.43 -22.11
CA LYS A 372 -24.20 -11.47 -20.98
C LYS A 372 -25.49 -10.71 -21.34
N ALA A 373 -26.63 -11.24 -20.91
CA ALA A 373 -27.87 -10.48 -20.94
C ALA A 373 -27.74 -9.25 -20.02
N VAL A 374 -27.93 -8.07 -20.59
CA VAL A 374 -28.03 -6.81 -19.84
C VAL A 374 -29.48 -6.65 -19.37
N ILE A 375 -29.66 -6.25 -18.11
CA ILE A 375 -30.98 -6.00 -17.50
C ILE A 375 -31.32 -4.52 -17.58
N PHE A 376 -30.35 -3.66 -17.24
CA PHE A 376 -30.41 -2.20 -17.41
C PHE A 376 -29.07 -1.74 -18.01
N ASP A 377 -29.11 -0.90 -19.04
CA ASP A 377 -27.93 -0.33 -19.68
C ASP A 377 -27.54 1.05 -19.11
N TYR A 378 -26.60 1.74 -19.75
CA TYR A 378 -26.13 3.06 -19.29
C TYR A 378 -27.20 4.16 -19.38
N GLN A 379 -28.10 4.11 -20.38
CA GLN A 379 -29.19 5.07 -20.49
C GLN A 379 -30.26 4.79 -19.43
N ASP A 380 -30.57 3.52 -19.16
CA ASP A 380 -31.44 3.13 -18.04
C ASP A 380 -30.90 3.64 -16.70
N LEU A 381 -29.61 3.44 -16.44
CA LEU A 381 -28.95 3.88 -15.20
C LEU A 381 -28.87 5.42 -15.10
N LYS A 382 -28.73 6.12 -16.23
CA LYS A 382 -28.76 7.58 -16.31
C LYS A 382 -30.16 8.16 -16.06
N GLU A 383 -31.20 7.53 -16.59
CA GLU A 383 -32.59 7.88 -16.32
C GLU A 383 -32.96 7.60 -14.85
N ILE A 384 -32.43 6.52 -14.25
CA ILE A 384 -32.51 6.30 -12.80
C ILE A 384 -31.77 7.38 -12.00
N ALA A 385 -30.62 7.88 -12.46
CA ALA A 385 -29.85 8.90 -11.74
C ALA A 385 -30.56 10.27 -11.68
N GLY A 386 -31.24 10.71 -12.74
CA GLY A 386 -31.82 12.07 -12.81
C GLY A 386 -33.17 12.24 -13.51
N GLY A 387 -33.76 11.17 -14.07
CA GLY A 387 -35.04 11.17 -14.79
C GLY A 387 -36.16 10.42 -14.06
N SER A 388 -36.97 9.65 -14.77
CA SER A 388 -38.07 8.85 -14.21
C SER A 388 -37.63 7.45 -13.80
N ILE A 389 -37.83 7.10 -12.53
CA ILE A 389 -37.66 5.73 -12.02
C ILE A 389 -38.63 4.77 -12.72
N ALA A 390 -39.87 5.22 -12.97
CA ALA A 390 -40.90 4.38 -13.57
C ALA A 390 -40.69 4.10 -15.08
N SER A 391 -39.96 4.96 -15.79
CA SER A 391 -39.52 4.68 -17.18
C SER A 391 -38.63 3.44 -17.29
N VAL A 392 -37.93 3.07 -16.20
CA VAL A 392 -36.95 1.96 -16.19
C VAL A 392 -37.43 0.77 -15.36
N PHE A 393 -37.96 1.00 -14.15
CA PHE A 393 -38.49 -0.07 -13.30
C PHE A 393 -39.93 -0.48 -13.63
N GLY A 394 -40.66 0.34 -14.41
CA GLY A 394 -42.03 0.07 -14.86
C GLY A 394 -43.12 0.87 -14.14
N ASP A 395 -44.34 0.83 -14.68
CA ASP A 395 -45.48 1.66 -14.25
C ASP A 395 -45.87 1.51 -12.76
N ASP A 396 -45.61 0.36 -12.13
CA ASP A 396 -45.86 0.17 -10.69
C ASP A 396 -45.06 1.15 -9.81
N TYR A 397 -43.90 1.62 -10.30
CA TYR A 397 -43.01 2.56 -9.59
C TYR A 397 -43.39 4.03 -9.77
N LYS A 398 -44.42 4.34 -10.58
CA LYS A 398 -44.83 5.71 -10.99
C LYS A 398 -45.13 6.69 -9.86
N ALA A 399 -45.44 6.19 -8.65
CA ALA A 399 -45.60 7.06 -7.49
C ALA A 399 -44.28 7.70 -7.01
N ILE A 400 -43.13 7.04 -7.22
CA ILE A 400 -41.82 7.51 -6.74
C ILE A 400 -41.43 8.83 -7.41
N ASP A 401 -41.72 8.97 -8.70
CA ASP A 401 -41.44 10.18 -9.49
C ASP A 401 -42.27 11.42 -9.06
N SER A 402 -43.24 11.24 -8.14
CA SER A 402 -43.99 12.33 -7.50
C SER A 402 -43.44 12.77 -6.14
N TYR A 403 -42.47 12.04 -5.57
CA TYR A 403 -41.93 12.32 -4.24
C TYR A 403 -40.85 13.40 -4.27
N ARG A 404 -40.85 14.28 -3.27
CA ARG A 404 -39.88 15.39 -3.12
C ARG A 404 -38.41 14.92 -3.09
N ARG A 405 -38.18 13.71 -2.57
CA ARG A 405 -36.90 13.01 -2.52
C ARG A 405 -37.15 11.52 -2.80
N CYS A 406 -36.20 10.88 -3.44
CA CYS A 406 -36.18 9.43 -3.68
C CYS A 406 -34.71 8.96 -3.73
N VAL A 407 -34.48 7.65 -3.62
CA VAL A 407 -33.18 7.04 -3.83
C VAL A 407 -32.78 7.18 -5.29
N ARG A 408 -31.52 7.57 -5.52
CA ARG A 408 -30.96 7.85 -6.85
C ARG A 408 -29.52 7.34 -6.91
N LEU A 409 -29.08 6.95 -8.10
CA LEU A 409 -27.66 6.83 -8.41
C LEU A 409 -27.05 8.24 -8.59
N PRO A 410 -25.74 8.43 -8.38
CA PRO A 410 -25.09 9.69 -8.70
C PRO A 410 -25.21 10.01 -10.20
N MET A 411 -25.43 11.29 -10.53
CA MET A 411 -25.49 11.76 -11.91
C MET A 411 -24.09 11.92 -12.53
N GLU A 412 -24.00 11.97 -13.86
CA GLU A 412 -22.79 12.36 -14.59
C GLU A 412 -22.18 13.67 -14.02
N PRO A 413 -20.85 13.77 -13.84
CA PRO A 413 -19.82 12.82 -14.24
C PRO A 413 -19.59 11.63 -13.26
N TYR A 414 -20.36 11.55 -12.17
CA TYR A 414 -20.20 10.55 -11.10
C TYR A 414 -21.06 9.29 -11.27
N LEU A 415 -21.69 9.10 -12.44
CA LEU A 415 -22.40 7.87 -12.78
C LEU A 415 -21.40 6.73 -13.08
N LEU A 416 -20.78 6.21 -12.02
CA LEU A 416 -19.71 5.21 -12.02
C LEU A 416 -20.27 3.77 -12.14
N VAL A 417 -21.26 3.58 -13.02
CA VAL A 417 -21.83 2.27 -13.35
C VAL A 417 -22.33 2.27 -14.80
N SER A 418 -21.96 1.24 -15.56
CA SER A 418 -22.21 1.14 -17.00
C SER A 418 -23.40 0.24 -17.35
N ARG A 419 -23.72 -0.78 -16.54
CA ARG A 419 -24.83 -1.71 -16.76
C ARG A 419 -25.14 -2.59 -15.54
N VAL A 420 -26.33 -3.18 -15.53
CA VAL A 420 -26.72 -4.31 -14.66
C VAL A 420 -26.77 -5.60 -15.47
N THR A 421 -26.16 -6.67 -14.95
CA THR A 421 -26.06 -8.00 -15.61
C THR A 421 -26.75 -9.12 -14.83
N LYS A 422 -27.09 -8.92 -13.55
CA LYS A 422 -27.94 -9.81 -12.75
C LYS A 422 -28.76 -8.99 -11.76
N LEU A 423 -29.96 -9.44 -11.41
CA LEU A 423 -30.82 -8.84 -10.39
C LEU A 423 -31.76 -9.92 -9.83
N ASP A 424 -31.81 -10.07 -8.51
CA ASP A 424 -32.81 -10.85 -7.78
C ASP A 424 -33.35 -10.00 -6.62
N GLY A 425 -34.58 -9.53 -6.82
CA GLY A 425 -35.30 -8.63 -5.94
C GLY A 425 -36.71 -8.44 -6.49
N ARG A 426 -37.64 -7.98 -5.65
CA ARG A 426 -39.03 -7.71 -6.05
C ARG A 426 -39.59 -6.56 -5.23
N LEU A 427 -40.44 -5.76 -5.87
CA LEU A 427 -41.15 -4.65 -5.23
C LEU A 427 -41.90 -5.13 -3.97
N GLY A 428 -41.59 -4.52 -2.82
CA GLY A 428 -42.17 -4.83 -1.52
C GLY A 428 -41.59 -6.05 -0.79
N GLU A 429 -40.75 -6.86 -1.43
CA GLU A 429 -40.14 -8.05 -0.81
C GLU A 429 -38.78 -7.71 -0.16
N PHE A 430 -38.80 -7.03 1.01
CA PHE A 430 -37.61 -6.76 1.84
C PHE A 430 -37.03 -8.04 2.47
N LYS A 431 -36.35 -8.83 1.65
CA LYS A 431 -35.73 -10.13 1.96
C LYS A 431 -34.31 -10.22 1.36
N PRO A 432 -33.50 -11.25 1.69
CA PRO A 432 -32.19 -11.43 1.08
C PRO A 432 -32.27 -11.41 -0.45
N SER A 433 -31.46 -10.56 -1.09
CA SER A 433 -31.59 -10.12 -2.48
C SER A 433 -30.24 -9.66 -3.03
N PHE A 434 -30.06 -9.61 -4.35
CA PHE A 434 -28.77 -9.21 -4.94
C PHE A 434 -28.90 -8.52 -6.31
N VAL A 435 -27.84 -7.80 -6.70
CA VAL A 435 -27.64 -7.20 -8.02
C VAL A 435 -26.20 -7.47 -8.47
N THR A 436 -25.95 -7.57 -9.77
CA THR A 436 -24.58 -7.55 -10.32
C THR A 436 -24.46 -6.43 -11.33
N THR A 437 -23.65 -5.42 -11.01
CA THR A 437 -23.38 -4.28 -11.89
C THR A 437 -21.98 -4.36 -12.48
N GLU A 438 -21.77 -3.66 -13.60
CA GLU A 438 -20.47 -3.51 -14.23
C GLU A 438 -20.20 -2.04 -14.52
N TYR A 439 -18.99 -1.57 -14.23
CA TYR A 439 -18.48 -0.27 -14.65
C TYR A 439 -17.26 -0.44 -15.57
N ASP A 440 -17.39 -0.05 -16.83
CA ASP A 440 -16.26 0.02 -17.76
C ASP A 440 -15.50 1.31 -17.50
N ILE A 441 -14.25 1.20 -17.08
CA ILE A 441 -13.44 2.38 -16.78
C ILE A 441 -12.98 2.97 -18.12
N PRO A 442 -13.45 4.19 -18.49
CA PRO A 442 -13.24 4.72 -19.83
C PRO A 442 -11.75 4.84 -20.12
N ASN A 443 -11.33 4.53 -21.35
CA ASN A 443 -9.97 4.89 -21.76
C ASN A 443 -9.85 6.42 -21.75
N ASN A 444 -8.74 6.89 -21.22
CA ASN A 444 -8.41 8.29 -20.99
C ASN A 444 -9.36 9.03 -20.02
N ALA A 445 -9.62 8.46 -18.85
CA ALA A 445 -10.53 9.03 -17.85
C ALA A 445 -10.06 10.39 -17.28
N TRP A 446 -11.01 11.22 -16.83
CA TRP A 446 -10.69 12.57 -16.33
C TRP A 446 -10.16 12.59 -14.89
N TYR A 447 -10.29 11.49 -14.14
CA TYR A 447 -10.04 11.39 -12.70
C TYR A 447 -8.75 10.67 -12.30
N THR A 448 -7.91 10.27 -13.26
CA THR A 448 -6.85 9.27 -13.11
C THR A 448 -5.41 9.81 -13.20
N THR A 449 -4.39 8.98 -12.94
CA THR A 449 -3.01 9.42 -12.64
C THR A 449 -1.93 8.38 -12.98
N ASP A 450 -1.36 8.47 -14.20
CA ASP A 450 -0.23 7.65 -14.72
C ASP A 450 -0.44 6.12 -14.63
N GLY A 451 -1.71 5.76 -14.57
CA GLY A 451 -2.17 4.96 -13.46
C GLY A 451 -3.49 5.48 -12.92
N HIS A 452 -3.76 5.14 -11.68
CA HIS A 452 -4.95 4.35 -11.36
C HIS A 452 -6.15 5.22 -11.01
N ILE A 453 -7.33 4.61 -10.79
CA ILE A 453 -8.39 5.39 -10.16
C ILE A 453 -8.00 5.75 -8.73
N PRO A 454 -8.33 6.97 -8.27
CA PRO A 454 -8.36 7.22 -6.85
C PRO A 454 -9.35 6.22 -6.23
N TRP A 455 -8.94 5.57 -5.14
CA TRP A 455 -9.72 4.55 -4.43
C TRP A 455 -11.18 4.96 -4.13
N ALA A 456 -11.46 6.26 -4.06
CA ALA A 456 -12.82 6.79 -3.98
C ALA A 456 -13.69 6.30 -5.15
N VAL A 457 -13.27 6.46 -6.41
CA VAL A 457 -14.01 5.98 -7.59
C VAL A 457 -14.27 4.47 -7.50
N ALA A 458 -13.32 3.69 -6.98
CA ALA A 458 -13.48 2.25 -6.76
C ALA A 458 -14.64 1.91 -5.80
N VAL A 459 -14.75 2.65 -4.68
CA VAL A 459 -15.79 2.45 -3.67
C VAL A 459 -17.13 3.03 -4.12
N GLU A 460 -17.13 4.21 -4.75
CA GLU A 460 -18.34 4.87 -5.24
C GLU A 460 -19.00 4.08 -6.39
N SER A 461 -18.21 3.44 -7.28
CA SER A 461 -18.71 2.53 -8.33
C SER A 461 -19.54 1.36 -7.79
N GLY A 462 -19.38 1.03 -6.50
CA GLY A 462 -20.09 -0.07 -5.83
C GLY A 462 -21.38 0.31 -5.12
N GLN A 463 -21.77 1.60 -5.10
CA GLN A 463 -22.99 2.10 -4.43
C GLN A 463 -24.32 1.65 -5.07
N CYS A 464 -24.33 0.59 -5.89
CA CYS A 464 -25.56 0.06 -6.46
C CYS A 464 -26.40 -0.76 -5.44
N ASP A 465 -26.05 -0.73 -4.15
CA ASP A 465 -27.00 -1.03 -3.07
C ASP A 465 -28.18 -0.03 -3.08
N LEU A 466 -27.92 1.24 -3.45
CA LEU A 466 -28.94 2.28 -3.68
C LEU A 466 -29.94 1.84 -4.76
N LEU A 467 -29.41 1.35 -5.89
CA LEU A 467 -30.22 0.84 -7.01
C LEU A 467 -31.09 -0.35 -6.56
N LEU A 468 -30.50 -1.29 -5.84
CA LEU A 468 -31.21 -2.49 -5.35
C LEU A 468 -32.29 -2.12 -4.31
N ILE A 469 -32.00 -1.25 -3.34
CA ILE A 469 -32.98 -0.91 -2.29
C ILE A 469 -34.13 -0.03 -2.81
N SER A 470 -33.89 0.80 -3.83
CA SER A 470 -34.96 1.50 -4.57
C SER A 470 -35.82 0.52 -5.38
N TYR A 471 -35.21 -0.46 -6.05
CA TYR A 471 -35.93 -1.52 -6.77
C TYR A 471 -36.75 -2.44 -5.86
N LEU A 472 -36.34 -2.65 -4.60
CA LEU A 472 -37.18 -3.29 -3.59
C LEU A 472 -38.35 -2.41 -3.10
N GLY A 473 -38.35 -1.11 -3.44
CA GLY A 473 -39.46 -0.19 -3.18
C GLY A 473 -39.33 0.63 -1.89
N ILE A 474 -38.12 0.88 -1.37
CA ILE A 474 -37.96 1.65 -0.12
C ILE A 474 -38.56 3.06 -0.18
N ASP A 475 -38.60 3.65 -1.37
CA ASP A 475 -39.18 4.97 -1.63
C ASP A 475 -40.67 5.04 -1.30
N PHE A 476 -41.42 3.93 -1.42
CA PHE A 476 -42.83 3.87 -1.03
C PHE A 476 -43.03 3.96 0.50
N GLU A 477 -42.01 3.61 1.29
CA GLU A 477 -42.02 3.82 2.75
C GLU A 477 -41.51 5.22 3.11
N CYS A 478 -40.47 5.70 2.41
CA CYS A 478 -39.82 6.98 2.68
C CYS A 478 -40.64 8.20 2.22
N LYS A 479 -41.32 8.10 1.07
CA LYS A 479 -42.22 9.10 0.46
C LYS A 479 -41.64 10.52 0.29
N GLY A 480 -40.31 10.62 0.26
CA GLY A 480 -39.57 11.89 0.24
C GLY A 480 -39.33 12.55 1.61
N GLU A 481 -39.75 11.93 2.70
CA GLU A 481 -39.53 12.43 4.08
C GLU A 481 -38.35 11.76 4.80
N LYS A 482 -37.73 10.76 4.18
CA LYS A 482 -36.51 10.10 4.67
C LYS A 482 -35.46 9.98 3.57
N VAL A 483 -34.19 10.01 3.96
CA VAL A 483 -33.03 9.90 3.06
C VAL A 483 -32.07 8.81 3.54
N TYR A 484 -31.30 8.28 2.59
CA TYR A 484 -30.26 7.25 2.84
C TYR A 484 -29.11 7.79 3.70
N ARG A 485 -28.56 6.93 4.56
CA ARG A 485 -27.30 7.15 5.26
C ARG A 485 -26.54 5.84 5.49
N LEU A 486 -25.29 5.80 5.03
CA LEU A 486 -24.29 4.80 5.41
C LEU A 486 -23.77 5.09 6.85
N LEU A 487 -23.59 4.05 7.69
CA LEU A 487 -23.39 4.22 9.15
C LEU A 487 -22.00 3.81 9.69
N ASP A 488 -21.29 2.90 9.02
CA ASP A 488 -19.99 2.28 9.38
C ASP A 488 -19.45 1.55 8.11
N CYS A 489 -18.24 0.95 8.11
CA CYS A 489 -17.79 -0.12 7.18
C CYS A 489 -16.31 -0.51 7.41
N THR A 490 -15.84 -1.61 6.79
CA THR A 490 -14.51 -2.22 7.11
C THR A 490 -13.52 -2.35 5.93
N LEU A 491 -13.32 -1.30 5.09
CA LEU A 491 -12.43 -1.31 3.90
C LEU A 491 -11.07 -2.04 4.10
N THR A 492 -10.69 -2.87 3.11
CA THR A 492 -9.68 -3.95 3.17
C THR A 492 -9.14 -4.22 1.75
N PHE A 493 -8.23 -3.39 1.24
CA PHE A 493 -7.66 -3.52 -0.12
C PHE A 493 -6.91 -4.87 -0.26
N LEU A 494 -7.12 -5.61 -1.36
CA LEU A 494 -6.58 -6.97 -1.55
C LEU A 494 -5.54 -7.07 -2.68
N ASP A 495 -5.37 -6.00 -3.44
CA ASP A 495 -4.51 -5.85 -4.61
C ASP A 495 -4.23 -4.34 -4.82
N ASP A 496 -3.54 -3.99 -5.91
CA ASP A 496 -3.29 -2.59 -6.27
C ASP A 496 -4.60 -1.82 -6.58
N MET A 497 -4.49 -0.50 -6.77
CA MET A 497 -5.40 0.22 -7.68
C MET A 497 -4.90 -0.08 -9.10
N PRO A 498 -5.66 -0.73 -10.00
CA PRO A 498 -5.21 -1.29 -11.29
C PRO A 498 -5.70 -0.51 -12.51
N ARG A 499 -6.09 -1.10 -13.68
CA ARG A 499 -5.67 -0.61 -15.04
C ARG A 499 -6.76 -0.39 -16.16
N GLU A 500 -6.51 0.41 -17.22
CA GLU A 500 -7.61 1.08 -17.98
C GLU A 500 -8.35 0.17 -18.95
N GLY A 501 -9.59 0.52 -19.29
CA GLY A 501 -10.44 -0.32 -20.13
C GLY A 501 -10.82 -1.66 -19.50
N GLN A 502 -10.45 -1.89 -18.24
CA GLN A 502 -10.93 -3.01 -17.43
C GLN A 502 -12.31 -2.70 -16.85
N THR A 503 -13.11 -3.75 -16.62
CA THR A 503 -14.54 -3.66 -16.24
C THR A 503 -14.78 -4.14 -14.80
N LEU A 504 -15.18 -3.23 -13.91
CA LEU A 504 -15.40 -3.48 -12.50
C LEU A 504 -16.76 -4.14 -12.26
N ARG A 505 -16.79 -5.43 -11.90
CA ARG A 505 -17.99 -6.27 -11.88
C ARG A 505 -18.53 -6.54 -10.46
N TYR A 506 -19.26 -5.59 -9.88
CA TYR A 506 -19.80 -5.60 -8.51
C TYR A 506 -20.99 -6.56 -8.32
N GLU A 507 -20.80 -7.68 -7.59
CA GLU A 507 -21.91 -8.53 -7.10
C GLU A 507 -22.36 -8.06 -5.70
N ILE A 508 -23.41 -7.25 -5.62
CA ILE A 508 -23.94 -6.63 -4.40
C ILE A 508 -25.10 -7.47 -3.86
N SER A 509 -25.10 -7.82 -2.58
CA SER A 509 -26.19 -8.57 -1.92
C SER A 509 -26.67 -7.86 -0.66
N ILE A 510 -27.97 -7.63 -0.52
CA ILE A 510 -28.59 -7.30 0.77
C ILE A 510 -28.89 -8.62 1.48
N ASN A 511 -28.27 -8.82 2.65
CA ASN A 511 -28.29 -10.04 3.45
C ASN A 511 -29.44 -10.10 4.44
N SER A 512 -29.83 -8.97 5.04
CA SER A 512 -30.94 -8.90 6.00
C SER A 512 -31.49 -7.47 6.18
N PHE A 513 -32.59 -7.36 6.91
CA PHE A 513 -33.25 -6.10 7.25
C PHE A 513 -33.56 -6.05 8.73
N ALA A 514 -33.51 -4.85 9.32
CA ALA A 514 -34.03 -4.57 10.65
C ALA A 514 -34.92 -3.32 10.59
N ARG A 515 -35.91 -3.24 11.48
CA ARG A 515 -36.77 -2.05 11.64
C ARG A 515 -36.70 -1.60 13.08
N HIS A 516 -36.45 -0.32 13.30
CA HIS A 516 -36.46 0.32 14.62
C HIS A 516 -37.39 1.53 14.54
N ASP A 517 -38.42 1.56 15.38
CA ASP A 517 -39.52 2.53 15.30
C ASP A 517 -40.12 2.61 13.88
N GLN A 518 -39.88 3.72 13.16
CA GLN A 518 -40.31 3.91 11.78
C GLN A 518 -39.18 3.83 10.74
N ASN A 519 -37.94 3.56 11.17
CA ASN A 519 -36.75 3.62 10.31
C ASN A 519 -36.32 2.19 9.92
N LEU A 520 -36.07 2.00 8.63
CA LEU A 520 -35.54 0.76 8.07
C LEU A 520 -34.02 0.84 8.02
N LEU A 521 -33.39 -0.23 8.50
CA LEU A 521 -31.98 -0.54 8.35
C LEU A 521 -31.85 -1.79 7.47
N PHE A 522 -30.87 -1.82 6.58
CA PHE A 522 -30.61 -2.96 5.72
C PHE A 522 -29.13 -3.31 5.71
N PHE A 523 -28.84 -4.62 5.75
CA PHE A 523 -27.50 -5.16 5.93
C PHE A 523 -26.99 -5.72 4.61
N PHE A 524 -26.06 -5.07 3.93
CA PHE A 524 -25.50 -5.59 2.68
C PHE A 524 -24.11 -6.22 2.80
N ASN A 525 -23.61 -6.72 1.68
CA ASN A 525 -22.21 -6.85 1.33
C ASN A 525 -22.16 -6.67 -0.19
N TYR A 526 -20.99 -6.44 -0.77
CA TYR A 526 -20.86 -6.56 -2.22
C TYR A 526 -19.56 -7.19 -2.64
N GLU A 527 -19.31 -7.38 -3.94
CA GLU A 527 -18.15 -8.08 -4.47
C GLU A 527 -17.79 -7.62 -5.92
N CYS A 528 -17.00 -6.56 -6.17
CA CYS A 528 -16.43 -6.31 -7.51
C CYS A 528 -15.27 -7.24 -7.89
N PHE A 529 -15.13 -7.53 -9.18
CA PHE A 529 -14.04 -8.30 -9.78
C PHE A 529 -13.63 -7.61 -11.09
N VAL A 530 -12.35 -7.69 -11.47
CA VAL A 530 -11.98 -7.68 -12.89
C VAL A 530 -11.55 -9.08 -13.30
N GLY A 531 -12.09 -9.53 -14.44
CA GLY A 531 -12.05 -10.91 -14.85
C GLY A 531 -12.48 -11.83 -13.70
N ASN A 532 -11.50 -12.55 -13.16
CA ASN A 532 -11.68 -13.54 -12.10
C ASN A 532 -10.92 -13.23 -10.79
N LYS A 533 -10.24 -12.08 -10.65
CA LYS A 533 -9.44 -11.74 -9.44
C LYS A 533 -10.32 -11.16 -8.32
N MET A 534 -9.88 -11.16 -7.06
CA MET A 534 -10.58 -10.53 -5.91
C MET A 534 -9.64 -9.54 -5.20
N VAL A 535 -10.09 -8.29 -5.00
CA VAL A 535 -9.22 -7.12 -5.26
C VAL A 535 -9.36 -5.89 -4.28
N LEU A 536 -10.49 -5.73 -3.59
CA LEU A 536 -10.72 -4.92 -2.37
C LEU A 536 -11.75 -5.70 -1.52
N ARG A 537 -11.99 -5.32 -0.26
CA ARG A 537 -12.89 -5.95 0.73
C ARG A 537 -13.34 -4.91 1.76
N MET A 538 -14.44 -5.07 2.51
CA MET A 538 -14.97 -3.98 3.39
C MET A 538 -15.94 -4.42 4.52
N ASP A 539 -15.96 -5.69 4.92
CA ASP A 539 -17.10 -6.41 5.55
C ASP A 539 -18.08 -5.69 6.51
N ASN A 540 -19.27 -6.34 6.59
CA ASN A 540 -20.50 -6.04 7.35
C ASN A 540 -21.53 -5.23 6.53
N GLY A 541 -22.73 -4.94 7.07
CA GLY A 541 -23.97 -4.59 6.37
C GLY A 541 -24.73 -3.24 6.56
N CYS A 542 -24.93 -2.72 7.76
CA CYS A 542 -26.14 -1.95 8.16
C CYS A 542 -26.31 -0.45 7.71
N ALA A 543 -26.72 -0.11 6.47
CA ALA A 543 -27.17 1.26 6.10
C ALA A 543 -28.65 1.53 6.45
N GLY A 544 -29.12 2.78 6.45
CA GLY A 544 -30.48 3.10 6.88
C GLY A 544 -31.14 4.35 6.30
N PHE A 545 -32.43 4.52 6.57
CA PHE A 545 -33.27 5.63 6.11
C PHE A 545 -33.80 6.49 7.26
N PHE A 546 -33.49 7.79 7.21
CA PHE A 546 -33.64 8.72 8.32
C PHE A 546 -34.35 10.02 7.90
N SER A 547 -35.19 10.56 8.77
CA SER A 547 -35.81 11.88 8.58
C SER A 547 -34.82 13.03 8.84
N ASP A 548 -35.18 14.25 8.46
CA ASP A 548 -34.36 15.44 8.72
C ASP A 548 -34.15 15.67 10.24
N ASP A 549 -35.15 15.35 11.07
CA ASP A 549 -35.07 15.41 12.54
C ASP A 549 -34.14 14.31 13.12
N ASP A 550 -34.21 13.08 12.60
CA ASP A 550 -33.29 11.99 12.99
C ASP A 550 -31.82 12.39 12.73
N LEU A 551 -31.57 13.06 11.59
CA LEU A 551 -30.25 13.52 11.19
C LEU A 551 -29.75 14.69 12.06
N ALA A 552 -30.64 15.62 12.41
CA ALA A 552 -30.34 16.75 13.29
C ALA A 552 -29.97 16.32 14.73
N LEU A 553 -30.48 15.18 15.19
CA LEU A 553 -30.12 14.57 16.48
C LEU A 553 -28.80 13.76 16.44
N GLY A 554 -28.16 13.65 15.28
CA GLY A 554 -26.92 12.89 15.07
C GLY A 554 -25.73 13.49 15.81
N LYS A 555 -25.17 12.75 16.79
CA LYS A 555 -24.04 13.17 17.65
C LYS A 555 -22.66 13.28 16.94
N GLY A 556 -22.62 13.24 15.61
CA GLY A 556 -21.38 13.21 14.82
C GLY A 556 -20.52 11.98 15.11
N VAL A 557 -19.20 12.12 14.96
CA VAL A 557 -18.21 11.08 15.30
C VAL A 557 -18.06 11.01 16.81
N ILE A 558 -18.54 9.93 17.43
CA ILE A 558 -18.45 9.72 18.88
C ILE A 558 -17.08 9.11 19.22
N HIS A 559 -16.24 9.85 19.93
CA HIS A 559 -15.01 9.31 20.53
C HIS A 559 -15.27 8.80 21.95
N THR A 560 -14.78 7.59 22.23
CA THR A 560 -14.79 7.00 23.58
C THR A 560 -13.84 7.76 24.53
N VAL A 561 -14.07 7.61 25.84
CA VAL A 561 -13.18 8.18 26.88
C VAL A 561 -11.75 7.64 26.71
N GLN A 562 -11.61 6.34 26.46
CA GLN A 562 -10.32 5.67 26.27
C GLN A 562 -9.53 6.24 25.07
N GLU A 563 -10.18 6.50 23.93
CA GLU A 563 -9.52 7.15 22.79
C GLU A 563 -9.06 8.58 23.13
N GLN A 564 -9.83 9.34 23.91
CA GLN A 564 -9.44 10.68 24.33
C GLN A 564 -8.29 10.66 25.35
N GLU A 565 -8.23 9.68 26.24
CA GLU A 565 -7.10 9.46 27.16
C GLU A 565 -5.83 9.06 26.41
N VAL A 566 -5.93 8.15 25.43
CA VAL A 566 -4.81 7.82 24.53
C VAL A 566 -4.34 9.05 23.76
N LYS A 567 -5.25 9.83 23.15
CA LYS A 567 -4.92 11.07 22.43
C LYS A 567 -4.33 12.17 23.32
N LYS A 568 -4.56 12.16 24.64
CA LYS A 568 -3.95 13.08 25.61
C LYS A 568 -2.57 12.65 26.10
N ASN A 569 -2.37 11.35 26.26
CA ASN A 569 -1.17 10.78 26.89
C ASN A 569 -0.12 10.28 25.89
N VAL A 570 -0.36 10.44 24.58
CA VAL A 570 0.58 10.01 23.53
C VAL A 570 1.79 10.95 23.46
N GLU A 571 2.97 10.35 23.34
CA GLU A 571 4.20 11.09 23.04
C GLU A 571 4.15 11.63 21.61
N LYS A 572 4.38 12.94 21.43
CA LYS A 572 4.41 13.54 20.11
C LYS A 572 5.65 13.10 19.34
N LEU A 573 5.42 12.47 18.19
CA LEU A 573 6.46 12.18 17.21
C LEU A 573 6.93 13.50 16.57
N HIS A 574 8.24 13.61 16.33
CA HIS A 574 8.83 14.71 15.59
C HIS A 574 9.47 14.18 14.30
N PHE A 575 9.00 14.67 13.16
CA PHE A 575 9.53 14.34 11.85
C PHE A 575 10.37 15.52 11.33
N PRO A 576 11.70 15.38 11.18
CA PRO A 576 12.54 16.42 10.60
C PRO A 576 12.28 16.48 9.09
N GLN A 577 11.45 17.44 8.67
CA GLN A 577 11.09 17.67 7.27
C GLN A 577 12.34 17.92 6.39
N LEU A 578 12.40 17.23 5.24
CA LEU A 578 13.53 17.33 4.29
C LEU A 578 13.53 18.64 3.47
N LEU A 579 12.36 19.27 3.34
CA LEU A 579 12.13 20.57 2.71
C LEU A 579 11.25 21.40 3.65
N ASN A 580 11.34 22.72 3.60
CA ASN A 580 10.57 23.61 4.48
C ASN A 580 9.63 24.50 3.66
N CYS A 581 8.31 24.26 3.75
CA CYS A 581 7.31 25.16 3.20
C CYS A 581 6.93 26.22 4.26
N PRO A 582 7.23 27.51 4.05
CA PRO A 582 6.87 28.58 5.00
C PRO A 582 5.39 29.00 4.90
N LYS A 583 4.66 28.58 3.85
CA LYS A 583 3.21 28.81 3.72
C LYS A 583 2.46 27.87 4.66
N SER A 584 1.58 28.41 5.49
CA SER A 584 0.65 27.66 6.35
C SER A 584 -0.80 27.71 5.86
N SER A 585 -1.09 28.35 4.73
CA SER A 585 -2.41 28.40 4.09
C SER A 585 -2.25 28.43 2.57
N PHE A 586 -3.27 27.97 1.84
CA PHE A 586 -3.22 27.79 0.38
C PHE A 586 -4.56 28.14 -0.26
N THR A 587 -4.50 28.89 -1.36
CA THR A 587 -5.64 29.28 -2.19
C THR A 587 -6.02 28.18 -3.19
N ARG A 588 -7.23 28.26 -3.75
CA ARG A 588 -7.71 27.34 -4.80
C ARG A 588 -6.74 27.24 -5.98
N SER A 589 -6.21 28.37 -6.42
CA SER A 589 -5.17 28.45 -7.45
C SER A 589 -3.93 27.60 -7.13
N GLU A 590 -3.43 27.66 -5.90
CA GLU A 590 -2.24 26.89 -5.50
C GLU A 590 -2.55 25.39 -5.39
N LEU A 591 -3.76 25.01 -4.96
CA LEU A 591 -4.20 23.61 -4.95
C LEU A 591 -4.38 23.04 -6.36
N LEU A 592 -4.79 23.87 -7.33
CA LEU A 592 -4.86 23.47 -8.74
C LEU A 592 -3.46 23.24 -9.34
N GLU A 593 -2.44 24.00 -8.93
CA GLU A 593 -1.05 23.71 -9.34
C GLU A 593 -0.56 22.36 -8.81
N ILE A 594 -0.87 21.97 -7.56
CA ILE A 594 -0.61 20.59 -7.10
C ILE A 594 -1.36 19.58 -8.00
N SER A 595 -2.62 19.85 -8.32
CA SER A 595 -3.48 18.97 -9.14
C SER A 595 -2.97 18.84 -10.59
N ALA A 596 -2.22 19.83 -11.08
CA ALA A 596 -1.54 19.82 -12.38
C ALA A 596 -0.15 19.15 -12.35
N GLY A 597 0.31 18.64 -11.20
CA GLY A 597 1.66 18.07 -11.03
C GLY A 597 2.75 19.12 -10.84
N ASN A 598 2.39 20.34 -10.41
CA ASN A 598 3.29 21.47 -10.21
C ASN A 598 3.40 21.87 -8.73
N PRO A 599 4.08 21.07 -7.88
CA PRO A 599 4.26 21.39 -6.46
C PRO A 599 5.13 22.63 -6.20
N ALA A 600 5.86 23.14 -7.21
CA ALA A 600 6.74 24.30 -7.07
C ALA A 600 5.96 25.62 -6.88
N GLU A 601 4.92 25.87 -7.68
CA GLU A 601 4.09 27.07 -7.55
C GLU A 601 3.27 27.05 -6.24
N CYS A 602 2.87 25.86 -5.78
CA CYS A 602 2.20 25.70 -4.50
C CYS A 602 3.15 25.90 -3.30
N PHE A 603 4.25 25.15 -3.20
CA PHE A 603 5.07 25.08 -1.98
C PHE A 603 6.39 25.89 -2.04
N GLY A 604 6.83 26.30 -3.23
CA GLY A 604 8.09 26.99 -3.48
C GLY A 604 9.09 26.16 -4.31
N GLU A 605 10.06 26.83 -4.95
CA GLU A 605 10.98 26.22 -5.94
C GLU A 605 11.77 25.00 -5.42
N GLU A 606 12.05 24.90 -4.11
CA GLU A 606 12.74 23.73 -3.54
C GLU A 606 11.97 22.40 -3.71
N PHE A 607 10.65 22.49 -3.93
CA PHE A 607 9.74 21.38 -4.20
C PHE A 607 9.65 21.02 -5.69
N ASN A 608 10.33 21.74 -6.59
CA ASN A 608 10.36 21.43 -8.02
C ASN A 608 10.93 20.03 -8.25
N GLN A 609 10.13 19.15 -8.87
CA GLN A 609 10.52 17.77 -9.18
C GLN A 609 11.33 17.65 -10.47
N HIS A 610 11.43 18.72 -11.27
CA HIS A 610 12.05 18.74 -12.60
C HIS A 610 11.56 17.59 -13.52
N GLY A 611 10.27 17.26 -13.44
CA GLY A 611 9.64 16.18 -14.22
C GLY A 611 9.94 14.75 -13.75
N LYS A 612 10.70 14.55 -12.66
CA LYS A 612 11.09 13.20 -12.18
C LYS A 612 9.96 12.35 -11.60
N ASN A 613 8.87 12.99 -11.17
CA ASN A 613 7.70 12.32 -10.60
C ASN A 613 6.42 13.13 -10.94
N PRO A 614 5.86 12.97 -12.15
CA PRO A 614 4.62 13.66 -12.56
C PRO A 614 3.38 13.16 -11.80
N SER A 615 3.47 11.98 -11.18
CA SER A 615 2.41 11.34 -10.40
C SER A 615 2.15 11.99 -9.04
N LEU A 616 3.04 12.86 -8.58
CA LEU A 616 2.90 13.56 -7.31
C LEU A 616 1.95 14.77 -7.45
N LYS A 617 0.67 14.48 -7.71
CA LYS A 617 -0.43 15.44 -7.88
C LYS A 617 -1.63 15.10 -6.99
N ASN A 618 -2.47 16.10 -6.77
CA ASN A 618 -3.79 15.92 -6.15
C ASN A 618 -4.79 15.36 -7.18
N ALA A 619 -5.96 14.93 -6.69
CA ALA A 619 -7.11 14.66 -7.55
C ALA A 619 -7.47 15.91 -8.39
N PRO A 620 -7.90 15.75 -9.65
CA PRO A 620 -8.19 16.87 -10.55
C PRO A 620 -9.39 17.69 -10.06
N ASP A 621 -9.48 18.96 -10.52
CA ASP A 621 -10.39 20.01 -10.00
C ASP A 621 -11.81 19.54 -9.64
N GLN A 622 -12.45 18.78 -10.54
CA GLN A 622 -13.81 18.27 -10.35
C GLN A 622 -13.96 17.41 -9.07
N PHE A 623 -12.92 16.66 -8.69
CA PHE A 623 -12.85 15.83 -7.48
C PHE A 623 -12.25 16.54 -6.25
N LEU A 624 -11.88 17.84 -6.32
CA LEU A 624 -11.31 18.55 -5.18
C LEU A 624 -12.37 18.81 -4.09
N MET A 625 -12.31 18.01 -3.02
CA MET A 625 -13.14 18.15 -1.82
C MET A 625 -12.66 19.27 -0.87
N SER A 626 -11.79 20.16 -1.33
CA SER A 626 -11.39 21.40 -0.66
C SER A 626 -11.00 22.46 -1.70
N ASP A 627 -11.50 23.68 -1.54
CA ASP A 627 -11.11 24.82 -2.37
C ASP A 627 -9.97 25.62 -1.71
N ARG A 628 -9.88 25.60 -0.38
CA ARG A 628 -8.95 26.45 0.38
C ARG A 628 -8.38 25.69 1.58
N ILE A 629 -7.10 25.88 1.87
CA ILE A 629 -6.47 25.42 3.13
C ILE A 629 -6.30 26.63 4.04
N LEU A 630 -6.99 26.61 5.17
CA LEU A 630 -7.02 27.72 6.13
C LEU A 630 -5.83 27.70 7.08
N SER A 631 -5.39 26.50 7.49
CA SER A 631 -4.16 26.33 8.28
C SER A 631 -3.48 24.98 8.03
N VAL A 632 -2.16 24.97 8.17
CA VAL A 632 -1.28 23.80 8.24
C VAL A 632 -0.35 23.97 9.42
N GLU A 633 -0.43 23.04 10.37
CA GLU A 633 0.46 22.91 11.51
C GLU A 633 1.32 21.66 11.34
N ALA A 634 2.55 21.78 10.84
CA ALA A 634 3.42 20.63 10.57
C ALA A 634 3.70 19.74 11.80
N HIS A 635 3.62 20.32 13.01
CA HIS A 635 3.78 19.62 14.30
C HIS A 635 2.46 19.50 15.09
N GLY A 636 1.33 19.74 14.40
CA GLY A 636 -0.02 19.74 14.95
C GLY A 636 -0.56 18.35 15.28
N GLY A 637 -1.83 18.32 15.68
CA GLY A 637 -2.56 17.09 15.98
C GLY A 637 -2.10 16.40 17.27
N SER A 638 -2.77 15.31 17.65
CA SER A 638 -2.46 14.54 18.86
C SER A 638 -1.06 13.92 18.82
N PHE A 639 -0.68 13.35 17.67
CA PHE A 639 0.56 12.59 17.51
C PHE A 639 1.78 13.44 17.10
N GLY A 640 1.62 14.75 16.86
CA GLY A 640 2.70 15.62 16.36
C GLY A 640 3.03 15.47 14.88
N LEU A 641 2.33 14.58 14.16
CA LEU A 641 2.54 14.27 12.74
C LEU A 641 1.87 15.25 11.75
N GLY A 642 1.24 16.31 12.26
CA GLY A 642 0.60 17.34 11.44
C GLY A 642 -0.88 17.55 11.76
N TYR A 643 -1.39 18.72 11.41
CA TYR A 643 -2.82 19.04 11.38
C TYR A 643 -3.12 20.05 10.28
N ILE A 644 -4.27 19.93 9.62
CA ILE A 644 -4.69 20.77 8.50
C ILE A 644 -6.16 21.13 8.70
N ILE A 645 -6.51 22.40 8.49
CA ILE A 645 -7.89 22.87 8.37
C ILE A 645 -8.11 23.28 6.91
N ALA A 646 -9.15 22.71 6.29
CA ALA A 646 -9.56 22.99 4.92
C ALA A 646 -11.01 23.48 4.87
N GLU A 647 -11.35 24.22 3.82
CA GLU A 647 -12.69 24.73 3.54
C GLU A 647 -13.08 24.36 2.10
N LYS A 648 -14.37 24.02 1.92
CA LYS A 648 -15.02 23.73 0.64
C LYS A 648 -16.22 24.67 0.54
N ASP A 649 -16.26 25.45 -0.55
CA ASP A 649 -17.30 26.43 -0.85
C ASP A 649 -18.46 25.82 -1.69
#